data_AF-A0A8J2PVJ4-F1
#
_entry.id   AF-A0A8J2PVJ4-F1
#
_cell.length_a   1.000
_cell.length_b   1.000
_cell.length_c   1.000
_cell.angle_alpha   90.00
_cell.angle_beta   90.00
_cell.angle_gamma   90.00
#
_symmetry.space_group_name_H-M   'P 1'
#
loop_
_entity.id
_entity.type
_entity.pdbx_description
1 polymer ?
#
loop_
_entity_poly.entity_id
_entity_poly.type
_entity_poly.pdbx_seq_one_letter_code
_entity_poly.pdbx_strand_id
1 'polypeptide(L)'
;MAAVRKRQPGHFTTNTGKNNALPAGGSSDNWNMQDATLLHKRPRTAVECFEADSSNAERDGVATQAMDSEGDTYGGIIGERIILPHRSRRGGSNLKEKTRVKPSINAKNGTVPSDRYNEPKKYKYFRELVETSCNLVNWRLQEKPCAISSYDPCIICATIPDKNKATDCRFYNRMLRDRDNPKLCRHLLISDIEKIKSSFLLDEVNVRMEQFIDEKFTTGKAKEKAEAAQMAAYVLQCVYSNYEKVVHREEEAMSSFSEGEAYYSHAFGAKQVCDACRFAILNAHFCCRICGSELCTMCYKELDKKDSYPPNWLKSVPCTNGHLHDATMFHLGSFLPSFDIIRDTLYRSMEQLVRYDIKKGGALCNGNHGRGYNMKLFQEEKCYCPRFSPLSKFPIETICIIEDQFLPDAYARFKVQLTAHNPVIVENVNRHPRYRRSLWTQEAFEKIVACDRNLCILDSGNFSPVMVRDKPCSLKTFWSKFGLKRGIDDCYMKIKDFPESKLFSNIAPEQYVNLYEIMPFLDYTHINREESGRGRLNLLNLFNDKRERPDPGPKVYICFGLCNAPHLASTPLHLDVSDAVNFLPYVKAPDEMSREEVRNVVEQRLDAEGIRGYHKERALREPEKAGAIWKIFHPSDNTRIRAAIEEWKEMKGEKWKGDVIHNQDVVVTREMMDFFEERGIECRMFVQNEGDVVFIPSGAAHQVQNINSCIKIAEDFVAAEGIDCTVAVTDELRFLRTKDDLVQVDKLLYLACAAAASVLQNSEPGLVTSSLPQ
;
A
#
# COMPACT_ATOMS: atom_id res chain seq x y z
N MET A 1 -13.83 42.33 32.98
CA MET A 1 -14.80 42.84 33.97
C MET A 1 -16.22 42.76 33.40
N ALA A 2 -17.23 43.05 34.25
CA ALA A 2 -18.64 43.30 33.92
C ALA A 2 -18.89 44.30 32.75
N ALA A 3 -20.07 44.40 32.11
CA ALA A 3 -21.26 43.53 32.05
C ALA A 3 -22.36 44.05 31.08
N VAL A 4 -23.16 43.14 30.51
CA VAL A 4 -24.66 43.15 30.46
C VAL A 4 -25.47 44.36 29.88
N ARG A 5 -26.26 44.04 28.82
CA ARG A 5 -27.62 44.54 28.39
C ARG A 5 -27.83 45.81 27.51
N LYS A 6 -28.54 45.52 26.39
CA LYS A 6 -29.74 46.19 25.80
C LYS A 6 -29.64 47.64 25.25
N ARG A 7 -30.12 47.80 24.00
CA ARG A 7 -31.36 48.55 23.67
C ARG A 7 -31.92 48.23 22.26
N GLN A 8 -33.24 48.18 22.19
CA GLN A 8 -34.16 48.36 21.04
C GLN A 8 -35.13 49.51 21.46
N PRO A 9 -36.03 50.12 20.63
CA PRO A 9 -36.77 49.53 19.49
C PRO A 9 -37.01 50.44 18.26
N GLY A 10 -37.81 49.97 17.29
CA GLY A 10 -38.37 50.71 16.14
C GLY A 10 -39.30 49.79 15.31
N HIS A 11 -40.35 50.30 14.64
CA HIS A 11 -41.46 49.47 14.13
C HIS A 11 -42.14 50.00 12.84
N PHE A 12 -43.12 49.23 12.30
CA PHE A 12 -43.97 49.47 11.10
C PHE A 12 -43.27 49.29 9.73
N THR A 13 -43.87 48.80 8.63
CA THR A 13 -45.22 48.33 8.17
C THR A 13 -44.99 47.47 6.88
N THR A 14 -45.82 46.65 6.20
CA THR A 14 -47.20 46.03 6.20
C THR A 14 -47.21 44.97 5.05
N ASN A 15 -48.16 44.06 4.77
CA ASN A 15 -49.26 43.33 5.44
C ASN A 15 -49.95 42.37 4.39
N THR A 16 -50.97 41.60 4.78
CA THR A 16 -51.89 40.72 3.98
C THR A 16 -51.39 39.33 3.53
N GLY A 17 -52.14 38.23 3.66
CA GLY A 17 -53.32 37.99 4.54
C GLY A 17 -54.20 36.75 4.23
N LYS A 18 -54.74 36.12 5.30
CA LYS A 18 -55.87 35.13 5.34
C LYS A 18 -55.59 33.69 4.84
N ASN A 19 -56.23 32.60 5.32
CA ASN A 19 -57.25 32.46 6.39
C ASN A 19 -57.26 31.04 7.08
N ASN A 20 -57.61 31.05 8.37
CA ASN A 20 -58.08 30.01 9.32
C ASN A 20 -58.52 28.59 8.86
N ALA A 21 -58.21 27.54 9.68
CA ALA A 21 -59.18 26.79 10.53
C ALA A 21 -58.74 25.32 10.89
N LEU A 22 -59.10 24.88 12.10
CA LEU A 22 -59.08 23.51 12.68
C LEU A 22 -60.57 23.08 12.94
N PRO A 23 -60.97 21.81 13.18
CA PRO A 23 -60.29 20.85 14.09
C PRO A 23 -60.45 19.31 13.87
N ALA A 24 -59.69 18.57 14.70
CA ALA A 24 -59.98 17.28 15.38
C ALA A 24 -60.58 16.03 14.67
N GLY A 25 -59.92 14.88 14.89
CA GLY A 25 -60.59 13.73 15.54
C GLY A 25 -60.56 12.35 14.83
N GLY A 26 -59.87 11.38 15.45
CA GLY A 26 -59.94 9.93 15.14
C GLY A 26 -59.23 9.48 13.85
N SER A 27 -59.10 8.18 13.55
CA SER A 27 -59.11 6.90 14.32
C SER A 27 -58.98 5.76 13.28
N SER A 28 -58.60 4.53 13.68
CA SER A 28 -58.91 3.23 13.01
C SER A 28 -58.68 3.10 11.47
N ASP A 29 -57.66 2.35 11.01
CA ASP A 29 -57.75 0.91 10.63
C ASP A 29 -57.97 0.70 9.10
N ASN A 30 -57.65 -0.42 8.42
CA ASN A 30 -56.61 -1.46 8.57
C ASN A 30 -56.61 -2.36 7.29
N TRP A 31 -55.59 -3.21 7.09
CA TRP A 31 -55.52 -4.39 6.19
C TRP A 31 -55.66 -4.28 4.64
N ASN A 32 -54.68 -4.90 3.93
CA ASN A 32 -54.83 -5.79 2.74
C ASN A 32 -55.33 -5.25 1.37
N MET A 33 -55.07 -5.87 0.19
CA MET A 33 -54.31 -7.09 -0.19
C MET A 33 -53.86 -7.09 -1.68
N GLN A 34 -52.80 -7.87 -1.99
CA GLN A 34 -52.51 -8.67 -3.21
C GLN A 34 -52.37 -8.09 -4.65
N ASP A 35 -51.24 -8.45 -5.25
CA ASP A 35 -50.95 -9.03 -6.59
C ASP A 35 -51.90 -8.91 -7.80
N ALA A 36 -51.31 -8.58 -8.96
CA ALA A 36 -51.62 -9.14 -10.28
C ALA A 36 -50.40 -9.07 -11.23
N THR A 37 -50.37 -9.83 -12.33
CA THR A 37 -49.18 -10.09 -13.18
C THR A 37 -49.42 -9.88 -14.70
N LEU A 38 -48.44 -10.28 -15.55
CA LEU A 38 -48.46 -10.44 -17.03
C LEU A 38 -48.12 -9.20 -17.90
N LEU A 39 -47.73 -9.31 -19.19
CA LEU A 39 -46.62 -10.09 -19.83
C LEU A 39 -46.46 -9.69 -21.34
N HIS A 40 -45.24 -9.76 -21.89
CA HIS A 40 -44.88 -9.64 -23.34
C HIS A 40 -45.11 -8.25 -24.01
N LYS A 41 -44.56 -7.89 -25.19
CA LYS A 41 -44.06 -8.64 -26.38
C LYS A 41 -42.76 -8.07 -27.00
N ARG A 42 -42.13 -8.86 -27.89
CA ARG A 42 -41.09 -8.45 -28.87
C ARG A 42 -41.69 -7.67 -30.06
N PRO A 43 -40.85 -7.19 -31.00
CA PRO A 43 -40.95 -7.77 -32.34
C PRO A 43 -39.62 -8.28 -32.94
N ARG A 44 -39.74 -9.13 -33.96
CA ARG A 44 -38.71 -9.56 -34.93
C ARG A 44 -39.46 -9.89 -36.21
N THR A 45 -38.97 -9.43 -37.37
CA THR A 45 -39.36 -9.92 -38.70
C THR A 45 -38.15 -9.78 -39.63
N ALA A 46 -38.02 -10.70 -40.60
CA ALA A 46 -36.93 -10.74 -41.57
C ALA A 46 -37.46 -11.30 -42.90
N VAL A 47 -36.73 -10.99 -43.98
CA VAL A 47 -36.86 -11.50 -45.36
C VAL A 47 -35.40 -11.47 -45.86
N GLU A 48 -34.73 -12.57 -46.22
CA GLU A 48 -34.89 -13.40 -47.44
C GLU A 48 -34.71 -12.58 -48.74
N CYS A 49 -34.10 -13.07 -49.82
CA CYS A 49 -33.07 -14.13 -50.00
C CYS A 49 -32.57 -14.01 -51.47
N PHE A 50 -31.28 -14.17 -51.76
CA PHE A 50 -30.80 -14.46 -53.13
C PHE A 50 -29.40 -15.08 -53.14
N GLU A 51 -29.17 -16.03 -54.04
CA GLU A 51 -27.89 -16.67 -54.36
C GLU A 51 -27.53 -16.43 -55.85
N ALA A 52 -26.41 -17.03 -56.28
CA ALA A 52 -26.00 -17.32 -57.66
C ALA A 52 -25.14 -16.30 -58.44
N ASP A 53 -23.89 -16.73 -58.67
CA ASP A 53 -23.17 -16.82 -59.94
C ASP A 53 -22.54 -15.61 -60.68
N SER A 54 -21.24 -15.83 -60.97
CA SER A 54 -20.51 -15.48 -62.22
C SER A 54 -20.07 -14.02 -62.44
N SER A 55 -19.04 -13.72 -63.25
CA SER A 55 -17.78 -14.43 -63.61
C SER A 55 -16.88 -13.52 -64.46
N ASN A 56 -15.56 -13.77 -64.48
CA ASN A 56 -14.55 -13.29 -65.48
C ASN A 56 -14.30 -11.76 -65.50
N ALA A 57 -13.12 -11.21 -65.84
CA ALA A 57 -11.95 -11.68 -66.59
C ALA A 57 -10.68 -11.75 -65.68
N GLU A 58 -9.69 -12.64 -65.86
CA GLU A 58 -8.79 -12.87 -67.02
C GLU A 58 -7.86 -11.68 -67.32
N ARG A 59 -6.53 -11.84 -67.57
CA ARG A 59 -5.73 -13.04 -67.89
C ARG A 59 -4.20 -12.85 -67.61
N ASP A 60 -3.46 -13.98 -67.51
CA ASP A 60 -2.01 -14.25 -67.78
C ASP A 60 -0.89 -13.28 -67.29
N GLY A 61 0.32 -13.66 -66.87
CA GLY A 61 1.08 -14.94 -66.78
C GLY A 61 2.59 -14.62 -66.54
N VAL A 62 3.65 -15.44 -66.70
CA VAL A 62 3.89 -16.88 -67.02
C VAL A 62 5.32 -17.27 -66.52
N ALA A 63 5.53 -18.49 -65.97
CA ALA A 63 6.84 -19.19 -65.73
C ALA A 63 7.85 -18.58 -64.70
N THR A 64 8.87 -19.30 -64.17
CA THR A 64 9.50 -20.60 -64.56
C THR A 64 9.94 -21.45 -63.33
N GLN A 65 10.29 -22.72 -63.54
CA GLN A 65 10.69 -23.74 -62.53
C GLN A 65 12.21 -24.06 -62.51
N ALA A 66 12.61 -24.93 -61.55
CA ALA A 66 13.77 -25.86 -61.59
C ALA A 66 15.19 -25.27 -61.34
N MET A 67 16.22 -26.00 -60.85
CA MET A 67 16.31 -27.34 -60.20
C MET A 67 17.66 -27.50 -59.42
N ASP A 68 17.73 -28.51 -58.54
CA ASP A 68 18.94 -29.18 -57.98
C ASP A 68 19.93 -28.30 -57.14
N SER A 69 20.88 -28.83 -56.33
CA SER A 69 21.38 -30.21 -56.16
C SER A 69 21.78 -30.58 -54.71
N GLU A 70 22.13 -31.85 -54.51
CA GLU A 70 22.89 -32.42 -53.37
C GLU A 70 24.31 -31.79 -53.28
N GLY A 71 25.14 -31.91 -52.22
CA GLY A 71 25.02 -32.56 -50.90
C GLY A 71 26.32 -33.31 -50.51
N ASP A 72 26.93 -33.10 -49.32
CA ASP A 72 28.04 -33.94 -48.82
C ASP A 72 28.32 -33.83 -47.29
N THR A 73 29.39 -34.49 -46.80
CA THR A 73 29.40 -35.20 -45.50
C THR A 73 30.75 -35.18 -44.75
N TYR A 74 30.69 -35.48 -43.43
CA TYR A 74 31.79 -35.91 -42.54
C TYR A 74 32.94 -34.93 -42.20
N GLY A 75 33.46 -35.04 -40.96
CA GLY A 75 34.78 -34.52 -40.58
C GLY A 75 34.88 -33.97 -39.15
N GLY A 76 35.68 -34.60 -38.31
CA GLY A 76 36.12 -34.05 -37.01
C GLY A 76 37.31 -34.83 -36.45
N ILE A 77 38.13 -34.21 -35.58
CA ILE A 77 39.02 -34.84 -34.57
C ILE A 77 39.89 -33.76 -33.86
N ILE A 78 39.86 -33.82 -32.52
CA ILE A 78 40.91 -33.56 -31.50
C ILE A 78 42.10 -32.61 -31.82
N GLY A 79 42.38 -31.66 -30.91
CA GLY A 79 43.69 -31.00 -30.78
C GLY A 79 43.88 -30.23 -29.45
N GLU A 80 44.93 -30.55 -28.68
CA GLU A 80 45.24 -29.93 -27.37
C GLU A 80 46.21 -28.74 -27.45
N ARG A 81 46.13 -27.81 -26.47
CA ARG A 81 47.22 -27.01 -25.83
C ARG A 81 46.57 -26.06 -24.81
N ILE A 82 46.82 -26.13 -23.49
CA ILE A 82 48.07 -25.90 -22.74
C ILE A 82 48.67 -24.49 -22.96
N ILE A 83 48.61 -23.64 -21.92
CA ILE A 83 49.66 -22.68 -21.51
C ILE A 83 49.39 -22.19 -20.06
N LEU A 84 50.47 -21.96 -19.31
CA LEU A 84 50.58 -21.45 -17.93
C LEU A 84 51.86 -20.57 -17.86
N PRO A 85 52.20 -19.85 -16.76
CA PRO A 85 51.39 -18.91 -15.96
C PRO A 85 52.22 -17.60 -15.70
N HIS A 86 52.14 -17.04 -14.48
CA HIS A 86 53.00 -15.96 -13.89
C HIS A 86 52.68 -14.50 -14.28
N ARG A 87 53.02 -13.46 -13.46
CA ARG A 87 54.08 -13.35 -12.42
C ARG A 87 53.80 -12.29 -11.31
N SER A 88 54.55 -12.39 -10.20
CA SER A 88 54.89 -11.32 -9.20
C SER A 88 53.89 -11.02 -8.05
N ARG A 89 54.30 -10.63 -6.82
CA ARG A 89 55.64 -10.57 -6.13
C ARG A 89 55.48 -10.69 -4.59
N ARG A 90 56.58 -10.68 -3.80
CA ARG A 90 56.63 -11.03 -2.35
C ARG A 90 56.93 -9.84 -1.39
N GLY A 91 56.55 -10.00 -0.11
CA GLY A 91 57.25 -9.46 1.09
C GLY A 91 56.40 -8.56 2.03
N GLY A 92 56.51 -8.58 3.36
CA GLY A 92 57.12 -9.56 4.29
C GLY A 92 57.84 -8.98 5.53
N SER A 93 57.32 -9.20 6.75
CA SER A 93 58.01 -8.95 8.05
C SER A 93 57.36 -9.76 9.21
N ASN A 94 57.93 -9.74 10.44
CA ASN A 94 57.84 -10.83 11.44
C ASN A 94 57.49 -10.41 12.91
N LEU A 95 57.48 -11.42 13.81
CA LEU A 95 57.33 -11.44 15.31
C LEU A 95 55.87 -11.58 15.82
N LYS A 96 55.52 -12.42 16.82
CA LYS A 96 56.17 -13.52 17.60
C LYS A 96 55.06 -14.54 18.00
N GLU A 97 55.26 -15.87 17.93
CA GLU A 97 55.67 -16.76 19.04
C GLU A 97 54.73 -16.72 20.29
N LYS A 98 54.20 -17.81 20.90
CA LYS A 98 54.56 -19.26 21.01
C LYS A 98 53.30 -20.15 21.17
N THR A 99 53.30 -21.48 21.38
CA THR A 99 53.90 -22.66 20.68
C THR A 99 53.53 -23.98 21.41
N ARG A 100 52.70 -24.86 20.83
CA ARG A 100 52.62 -26.35 21.02
C ARG A 100 51.50 -26.90 20.11
N VAL A 101 51.58 -27.92 19.23
CA VAL A 101 52.34 -29.19 19.03
C VAL A 101 51.28 -30.24 18.59
N LYS A 102 51.52 -30.91 17.46
CA LYS A 102 50.77 -32.06 16.88
C LYS A 102 51.53 -33.37 17.21
N PRO A 103 50.99 -34.61 17.16
CA PRO A 103 50.38 -35.26 15.98
C PRO A 103 49.17 -36.18 16.32
N SER A 104 48.60 -37.04 15.46
CA SER A 104 48.89 -37.42 14.07
C SER A 104 47.59 -37.56 13.23
N ILE A 105 47.70 -37.98 11.96
CA ILE A 105 46.58 -38.09 11.01
C ILE A 105 46.36 -39.56 10.64
N ASN A 106 45.10 -39.98 10.53
CA ASN A 106 44.70 -40.94 9.50
C ASN A 106 43.28 -40.61 9.01
N ALA A 107 42.97 -40.94 7.75
CA ALA A 107 41.92 -40.27 6.99
C ALA A 107 40.69 -41.14 6.68
N LYS A 108 39.52 -40.49 6.52
CA LYS A 108 38.76 -40.47 5.25
C LYS A 108 37.53 -39.56 5.28
N ASN A 109 36.95 -39.33 4.09
CA ASN A 109 35.67 -38.69 3.80
C ASN A 109 35.52 -37.22 4.25
N GLY A 110 36.03 -36.30 3.43
CA GLY A 110 35.76 -34.87 3.57
C GLY A 110 34.32 -34.54 3.17
N THR A 111 33.56 -33.94 4.09
CA THR A 111 32.23 -33.37 3.81
C THR A 111 32.41 -31.93 3.32
N VAL A 112 31.87 -31.59 2.15
CA VAL A 112 31.75 -30.18 1.73
C VAL A 112 30.74 -29.48 2.67
N PRO A 113 31.02 -28.27 3.18
CA PRO A 113 30.04 -27.55 3.99
C PRO A 113 28.81 -27.24 3.13
N SER A 114 27.64 -27.74 3.54
CA SER A 114 26.38 -27.41 2.88
C SER A 114 25.93 -26.00 3.26
N ASP A 115 25.37 -25.27 2.31
CA ASP A 115 24.79 -23.95 2.55
C ASP A 115 23.71 -24.02 3.63
N ARG A 116 23.83 -23.12 4.61
CA ARG A 116 22.95 -23.11 5.79
C ARG A 116 21.62 -22.43 5.48
N TYR A 117 20.70 -23.19 4.88
CA TYR A 117 19.27 -22.97 5.04
C TYR A 117 18.92 -23.13 6.52
N ASN A 118 18.89 -22.02 7.26
CA ASN A 118 18.38 -21.98 8.63
C ASN A 118 16.88 -22.20 8.59
N GLU A 119 16.45 -23.44 8.83
CA GLU A 119 15.06 -23.84 8.80
C GLU A 119 14.18 -22.98 9.74
N PRO A 120 13.05 -22.41 9.26
CA PRO A 120 12.10 -21.74 10.13
C PRO A 120 11.60 -22.72 11.21
N LYS A 121 11.66 -22.33 12.49
CA LYS A 121 11.16 -23.15 13.61
C LYS A 121 9.73 -23.65 13.39
N LYS A 122 8.88 -22.82 12.75
CA LYS A 122 7.51 -23.18 12.38
C LYS A 122 7.45 -24.36 11.41
N TYR A 123 8.24 -24.32 10.33
CA TYR A 123 8.29 -25.37 9.34
C TYR A 123 8.81 -26.70 9.93
N LYS A 124 9.82 -26.63 10.81
CA LYS A 124 10.33 -27.82 11.51
C LYS A 124 9.24 -28.49 12.36
N TYR A 125 8.51 -27.72 13.16
CA TYR A 125 7.42 -28.23 13.99
C TYR A 125 6.25 -28.79 13.15
N PHE A 126 5.91 -28.12 12.04
CA PHE A 126 4.92 -28.62 11.09
C PHE A 126 5.34 -29.93 10.42
N ARG A 127 6.63 -30.09 10.09
CA ARG A 127 7.20 -31.35 9.59
C ARG A 127 7.06 -32.47 10.62
N GLU A 128 7.44 -32.21 11.87
CA GLU A 128 7.33 -33.17 12.98
C GLU A 128 5.88 -33.64 13.20
N LEU A 129 4.89 -32.75 13.03
CA LEU A 129 3.47 -33.09 13.08
C LEU A 129 3.00 -33.96 11.90
N VAL A 130 3.41 -33.63 10.67
CA VAL A 130 3.15 -34.48 9.49
C VAL A 130 3.79 -35.86 9.68
N GLU A 131 5.00 -35.92 10.24
CA GLU A 131 5.75 -37.16 10.40
C GLU A 131 5.29 -38.05 11.56
N THR A 132 4.54 -37.50 12.52
CA THR A 132 3.97 -38.24 13.67
C THR A 132 2.47 -38.52 13.54
N SER A 133 1.79 -37.93 12.56
CA SER A 133 0.38 -38.19 12.28
C SER A 133 0.13 -39.62 11.82
N CYS A 134 -0.74 -40.35 12.53
CA CYS A 134 -1.14 -41.72 12.15
C CYS A 134 -1.82 -41.79 10.78
N ASN A 135 -2.48 -40.71 10.34
CA ASN A 135 -3.13 -40.62 9.03
C ASN A 135 -2.13 -40.37 7.88
N LEU A 136 -0.91 -39.92 8.20
CA LEU A 136 0.18 -39.69 7.25
C LEU A 136 1.42 -40.53 7.59
N VAL A 137 1.26 -41.66 8.28
CA VAL A 137 2.38 -42.49 8.79
C VAL A 137 3.34 -42.95 7.68
N ASN A 138 2.82 -43.27 6.49
CA ASN A 138 3.61 -43.63 5.31
C ASN A 138 4.14 -42.42 4.53
N TRP A 139 3.87 -41.19 4.95
CA TRP A 139 4.24 -39.95 4.25
C TRP A 139 5.18 -39.07 5.08
N ARG A 140 5.83 -38.11 4.41
CA ARG A 140 6.62 -37.00 4.98
C ARG A 140 6.64 -35.81 4.02
N LEU A 141 7.02 -34.62 4.48
CA LEU A 141 7.13 -33.44 3.62
C LEU A 141 8.34 -33.53 2.67
N GLN A 142 8.25 -32.88 1.51
CA GLN A 142 9.32 -32.81 0.52
C GLN A 142 10.40 -31.79 0.94
N GLU A 143 11.37 -32.25 1.73
CA GLU A 143 12.44 -31.43 2.35
C GLU A 143 13.46 -30.79 1.40
N LYS A 144 13.44 -31.12 0.09
CA LYS A 144 14.43 -30.71 -0.92
C LYS A 144 13.82 -30.63 -2.32
N PRO A 145 14.41 -29.87 -3.28
CA PRO A 145 14.03 -29.91 -4.69
C PRO A 145 14.28 -31.31 -5.28
N CYS A 146 13.29 -31.85 -6.00
CA CYS A 146 13.23 -33.27 -6.34
C CYS A 146 14.45 -33.79 -7.11
N ALA A 147 14.92 -33.02 -8.11
CA ALA A 147 16.05 -33.39 -8.95
C ALA A 147 17.40 -33.46 -8.19
N ILE A 148 17.50 -32.81 -7.03
CA ILE A 148 18.71 -32.71 -6.22
C ILE A 148 18.75 -33.80 -5.13
N SER A 149 17.60 -34.40 -4.81
CA SER A 149 17.44 -35.30 -3.66
C SER A 149 17.33 -36.79 -4.01
N SER A 150 17.71 -37.18 -5.24
CA SER A 150 17.67 -38.58 -5.74
C SER A 150 16.29 -39.24 -5.71
N TYR A 151 15.21 -38.43 -5.69
CA TYR A 151 13.84 -38.91 -5.82
C TYR A 151 13.38 -38.79 -7.27
N ASP A 152 12.29 -39.47 -7.63
CA ASP A 152 11.68 -39.19 -8.93
C ASP A 152 11.19 -37.74 -8.96
N PRO A 153 11.47 -37.02 -10.07
CA PRO A 153 11.20 -35.60 -10.14
C PRO A 153 9.70 -35.34 -10.16
N CYS A 154 9.24 -34.32 -9.42
CA CYS A 154 7.90 -33.76 -9.65
C CYS A 154 7.81 -33.24 -11.10
N ILE A 155 6.59 -33.02 -11.59
CA ILE A 155 6.31 -32.60 -12.96
C ILE A 155 7.13 -31.35 -13.41
N ILE A 156 7.45 -30.41 -12.50
CA ILE A 156 8.43 -29.33 -12.76
C ILE A 156 9.83 -29.90 -13.05
N CYS A 157 10.42 -30.58 -12.06
CA CYS A 157 11.77 -31.15 -12.15
C CYS A 157 11.92 -32.20 -13.27
N ALA A 158 10.80 -32.76 -13.76
CA ALA A 158 10.75 -33.74 -14.84
C ALA A 158 10.69 -33.08 -16.22
N THR A 159 10.13 -31.88 -16.32
CA THR A 159 9.99 -31.13 -17.58
C THR A 159 11.13 -30.14 -17.83
N ILE A 160 11.87 -29.72 -16.80
CA ILE A 160 13.09 -28.89 -16.92
C ILE A 160 14.20 -29.67 -17.66
N PRO A 161 14.73 -29.19 -18.81
CA PRO A 161 15.82 -29.85 -19.52
C PRO A 161 17.19 -29.71 -18.82
N ASP A 162 17.46 -28.55 -18.22
CA ASP A 162 18.71 -28.25 -17.50
C ASP A 162 18.54 -28.55 -16.00
N LYS A 163 18.96 -29.75 -15.59
CA LYS A 163 18.81 -30.26 -14.22
C LYS A 163 19.47 -29.36 -13.15
N ASN A 164 20.40 -28.47 -13.51
CA ASN A 164 21.00 -27.54 -12.57
C ASN A 164 20.04 -26.41 -12.15
N LYS A 165 19.04 -26.08 -12.98
CA LYS A 165 17.98 -25.09 -12.68
C LYS A 165 16.81 -25.67 -11.87
N ALA A 166 16.83 -26.97 -11.61
CA ALA A 166 15.79 -27.63 -10.82
C ALA A 166 15.94 -27.42 -9.29
N THR A 167 16.83 -26.52 -8.87
CA THR A 167 16.87 -25.92 -7.52
C THR A 167 15.56 -25.23 -7.16
N ASP A 168 14.95 -24.53 -8.11
CA ASP A 168 13.90 -23.53 -7.85
C ASP A 168 12.49 -24.15 -7.89
N CYS A 169 12.39 -25.38 -7.39
CA CYS A 169 11.15 -26.17 -7.39
C CYS A 169 10.11 -25.55 -6.44
N ARG A 170 9.10 -24.86 -6.98
CA ARG A 170 7.99 -24.25 -6.21
C ARG A 170 7.18 -25.22 -5.33
N PHE A 171 7.30 -26.51 -5.59
CA PHE A 171 6.70 -27.58 -4.78
C PHE A 171 7.56 -28.03 -3.58
N TYR A 172 8.74 -27.43 -3.39
CA TYR A 172 9.55 -27.54 -2.17
C TYR A 172 8.70 -27.23 -0.93
N ASN A 173 8.78 -28.09 0.10
CA ASN A 173 8.02 -28.02 1.35
C ASN A 173 6.47 -28.11 1.25
N ARG A 174 5.88 -28.09 0.04
CA ARG A 174 4.42 -28.10 -0.22
C ARG A 174 3.86 -29.45 -0.69
N MET A 175 4.73 -30.43 -0.94
CA MET A 175 4.34 -31.79 -1.37
C MET A 175 4.65 -32.83 -0.30
N LEU A 176 3.90 -33.92 -0.30
CA LEU A 176 4.25 -35.14 0.41
C LEU A 176 5.13 -36.07 -0.45
N ARG A 177 5.91 -36.93 0.22
CA ARG A 177 6.57 -38.13 -0.32
C ARG A 177 6.26 -39.32 0.53
N ASP A 178 6.00 -40.45 -0.11
CA ASP A 178 5.88 -41.73 0.56
C ASP A 178 7.26 -42.17 1.11
N ARG A 179 7.27 -42.89 2.22
CA ARG A 179 8.48 -43.34 2.93
C ARG A 179 9.03 -44.64 2.36
N ASP A 180 8.15 -45.56 2.00
CA ASP A 180 8.50 -46.89 1.49
C ASP A 180 8.79 -46.82 -0.02
N ASN A 181 8.11 -45.91 -0.72
CA ASN A 181 8.38 -45.58 -2.12
C ASN A 181 8.59 -44.07 -2.33
N PRO A 182 9.80 -43.52 -2.10
CA PRO A 182 10.11 -42.09 -2.28
C PRO A 182 9.93 -41.50 -3.68
N LYS A 183 9.56 -42.32 -4.68
CA LYS A 183 9.13 -41.89 -6.01
C LYS A 183 7.68 -41.40 -6.02
N LEU A 184 6.82 -41.95 -5.16
CA LEU A 184 5.42 -41.58 -5.04
C LEU A 184 5.27 -40.21 -4.33
N CYS A 185 4.49 -39.33 -4.92
CA CYS A 185 4.24 -37.99 -4.41
C CYS A 185 2.79 -37.55 -4.60
N ARG A 186 2.35 -36.61 -3.77
CA ARG A 186 1.05 -35.93 -3.87
C ARG A 186 1.13 -34.52 -3.28
N HIS A 187 0.16 -33.69 -3.62
CA HIS A 187 -0.10 -32.45 -2.88
C HIS A 187 -0.57 -32.76 -1.46
N LEU A 188 -0.29 -31.84 -0.55
CA LEU A 188 -0.87 -31.80 0.79
C LEU A 188 -2.24 -31.12 0.70
N LEU A 189 -3.29 -31.76 1.19
CA LEU A 189 -4.67 -31.27 1.09
C LEU A 189 -5.15 -30.70 2.43
N ILE A 190 -6.15 -29.81 2.42
CA ILE A 190 -6.81 -29.37 3.68
C ILE A 190 -7.31 -30.56 4.50
N SER A 191 -7.90 -31.57 3.86
CA SER A 191 -8.33 -32.78 4.59
C SER A 191 -7.18 -33.61 5.17
N ASP A 192 -5.92 -33.37 4.79
CA ASP A 192 -4.76 -33.93 5.50
C ASP A 192 -4.45 -33.08 6.75
N ILE A 193 -4.61 -31.76 6.67
CA ILE A 193 -4.38 -30.79 7.77
C ILE A 193 -5.40 -30.95 8.90
N GLU A 194 -6.69 -31.10 8.59
CA GLU A 194 -7.76 -31.37 9.56
C GLU A 194 -7.42 -32.56 10.48
N LYS A 195 -6.84 -33.62 9.88
CA LYS A 195 -6.45 -34.86 10.55
C LYS A 195 -5.20 -34.72 11.43
N ILE A 196 -4.44 -33.63 11.30
CA ILE A 196 -3.22 -33.34 12.08
C ILE A 196 -3.56 -32.54 13.36
N LYS A 197 -4.77 -31.95 13.47
CA LYS A 197 -5.32 -31.30 14.69
C LYS A 197 -4.31 -30.44 15.47
N SER A 198 -3.69 -29.48 14.80
CA SER A 198 -2.64 -28.64 15.39
C SER A 198 -3.14 -27.26 15.81
N SER A 199 -3.10 -26.96 17.10
CA SER A 199 -3.35 -25.61 17.64
C SER A 199 -2.35 -24.58 17.09
N PHE A 200 -1.16 -25.01 16.71
CA PHE A 200 -0.10 -24.16 16.18
C PHE A 200 -0.45 -23.54 14.81
N LEU A 201 -1.26 -24.21 13.99
CA LEU A 201 -1.76 -23.62 12.74
C LEU A 201 -2.83 -22.55 13.01
N LEU A 202 -3.49 -22.61 14.17
CA LEU A 202 -4.36 -21.54 14.65
C LEU A 202 -3.55 -20.36 15.23
N ASP A 203 -2.28 -20.54 15.61
CA ASP A 203 -1.41 -19.42 16.03
C ASP A 203 -0.93 -18.53 14.86
N GLU A 204 -1.06 -18.98 13.62
CA GLU A 204 -0.88 -18.12 12.42
C GLU A 204 -2.19 -17.41 12.04
N VAL A 205 -3.33 -17.92 12.52
CA VAL A 205 -4.66 -17.32 12.44
C VAL A 205 -4.89 -16.29 13.56
N ASN A 206 -4.32 -16.54 14.75
CA ASN A 206 -4.45 -15.72 15.95
C ASN A 206 -3.85 -14.32 15.72
N VAL A 207 -4.74 -13.37 15.44
CA VAL A 207 -4.40 -11.95 15.36
C VAL A 207 -4.07 -11.44 16.75
N ARG A 208 -2.91 -10.78 16.91
CA ARG A 208 -2.50 -10.24 18.21
C ARG A 208 -3.53 -9.23 18.70
N MET A 209 -4.01 -9.45 19.92
CA MET A 209 -4.94 -8.54 20.57
C MET A 209 -4.24 -7.25 21.01
N GLU A 210 -2.92 -7.30 21.19
CA GLU A 210 -2.02 -6.22 21.66
C GLU A 210 -1.98 -4.94 20.76
N GLN A 211 -2.89 -4.84 19.81
CA GLN A 211 -3.05 -3.76 18.83
C GLN A 211 -4.00 -2.67 19.34
N PHE A 212 -5.16 -3.08 19.88
CA PHE A 212 -6.09 -2.24 20.64
C PHE A 212 -5.92 -2.44 22.15
N ILE A 213 -5.79 -3.70 22.56
CA ILE A 213 -5.52 -4.17 23.93
C ILE A 213 -3.99 -4.11 24.17
N ASP A 214 -3.51 -4.31 25.39
CA ASP A 214 -2.08 -4.44 25.76
C ASP A 214 -1.91 -5.78 26.51
N GLU A 215 -0.71 -6.35 26.62
CA GLU A 215 -0.53 -7.49 27.55
C GLU A 215 -0.89 -7.08 28.99
N LYS A 216 -0.58 -5.82 29.35
CA LYS A 216 -0.92 -5.16 30.62
C LYS A 216 -2.42 -4.86 30.79
N PHE A 217 -3.26 -5.24 29.84
CA PHE A 217 -4.68 -4.88 29.79
C PHE A 217 -5.58 -5.93 30.41
N THR A 218 -5.12 -7.18 30.49
CA THR A 218 -5.66 -8.19 31.41
C THR A 218 -5.75 -7.60 32.83
N THR A 219 -4.67 -6.96 33.26
CA THR A 219 -4.48 -6.20 34.52
C THR A 219 -4.79 -4.70 34.41
N GLY A 220 -5.32 -4.23 33.28
CA GLY A 220 -5.48 -2.80 32.97
C GLY A 220 -6.66 -2.11 33.68
N LYS A 221 -6.61 -0.79 33.78
CA LYS A 221 -7.63 0.04 34.44
C LYS A 221 -8.89 0.14 33.57
N ALA A 222 -10.06 0.27 34.19
CA ALA A 222 -11.35 0.36 33.50
C ALA A 222 -11.43 1.46 32.42
N LYS A 223 -10.69 2.57 32.57
CA LYS A 223 -10.57 3.63 31.54
C LYS A 223 -9.90 3.11 30.26
N GLU A 224 -8.80 2.39 30.39
CA GLU A 224 -8.07 1.80 29.27
C GLU A 224 -8.96 0.76 28.56
N LYS A 225 -9.74 0.00 29.32
CA LYS A 225 -10.77 -0.94 28.81
C LYS A 225 -11.83 -0.24 27.95
N ALA A 226 -12.34 0.91 28.39
CA ALA A 226 -13.27 1.71 27.59
C ALA A 226 -12.62 2.33 26.34
N GLU A 227 -11.41 2.89 26.44
CA GLU A 227 -10.70 3.47 25.30
C GLU A 227 -10.50 2.46 24.17
N ALA A 228 -9.98 1.25 24.46
CA ALA A 228 -9.76 0.27 23.40
C ALA A 228 -11.06 -0.27 22.80
N ALA A 229 -12.12 -0.46 23.61
CA ALA A 229 -13.41 -0.91 23.11
C ALA A 229 -14.04 0.13 22.16
N GLN A 230 -13.92 1.42 22.46
CA GLN A 230 -14.38 2.50 21.58
C GLN A 230 -13.56 2.56 20.28
N MET A 231 -12.25 2.37 20.36
CA MET A 231 -11.37 2.31 19.18
C MET A 231 -11.61 1.06 18.33
N ALA A 232 -11.93 -0.08 18.93
CA ALA A 232 -12.32 -1.29 18.22
C ALA A 232 -13.66 -1.10 17.49
N ALA A 233 -14.67 -0.55 18.17
CA ALA A 233 -15.94 -0.19 17.54
C ALA A 233 -15.76 0.81 16.38
N TYR A 234 -14.85 1.78 16.55
CA TYR A 234 -14.48 2.74 15.51
C TYR A 234 -13.94 2.07 14.26
N VAL A 235 -12.87 1.29 14.40
CA VAL A 235 -12.23 0.61 13.27
C VAL A 235 -13.22 -0.37 12.63
N LEU A 236 -13.96 -1.15 13.43
CA LEU A 236 -14.92 -2.14 12.92
C LEU A 236 -16.02 -1.49 12.06
N GLN A 237 -16.56 -0.33 12.46
CA GLN A 237 -17.56 0.39 11.66
C GLN A 237 -17.01 0.77 10.27
N CYS A 238 -15.74 1.17 10.18
CA CYS A 238 -15.10 1.55 8.92
C CYS A 238 -14.73 0.33 8.06
N VAL A 239 -14.04 -0.66 8.62
CA VAL A 239 -13.43 -1.74 7.81
C VAL A 239 -14.40 -2.86 7.43
N TYR A 240 -15.45 -3.10 8.22
CA TYR A 240 -16.34 -4.27 8.04
C TYR A 240 -16.93 -4.36 6.64
N SER A 241 -17.41 -3.24 6.08
CA SER A 241 -18.08 -3.21 4.78
C SER A 241 -17.15 -3.57 3.60
N ASN A 242 -15.83 -3.43 3.78
CA ASN A 242 -14.84 -3.89 2.81
C ASN A 242 -14.39 -5.32 3.09
N TYR A 243 -14.30 -5.71 4.37
CA TYR A 243 -14.01 -7.09 4.74
C TYR A 243 -15.13 -8.07 4.32
N GLU A 244 -16.39 -7.66 4.35
CA GLU A 244 -17.53 -8.39 3.79
C GLU A 244 -17.32 -8.72 2.29
N LYS A 245 -16.80 -7.75 1.50
CA LYS A 245 -16.40 -7.97 0.10
C LYS A 245 -15.19 -8.90 -0.05
N VAL A 246 -14.25 -8.90 0.91
CA VAL A 246 -13.12 -9.85 0.93
C VAL A 246 -13.63 -11.27 1.14
N VAL A 247 -14.49 -11.49 2.15
CA VAL A 247 -15.06 -12.80 2.46
C VAL A 247 -15.84 -13.37 1.28
N HIS A 248 -16.72 -12.57 0.65
CA HIS A 248 -17.45 -13.04 -0.53
C HIS A 248 -16.54 -13.37 -1.74
N ARG A 249 -15.41 -12.67 -1.93
CA ARG A 249 -14.43 -13.02 -2.99
C ARG A 249 -13.69 -14.34 -2.70
N GLU A 250 -13.54 -14.72 -1.42
CA GLU A 250 -12.98 -16.00 -1.00
C GLU A 250 -14.02 -17.13 -1.15
N GLU A 251 -15.26 -16.93 -0.67
CA GLU A 251 -16.38 -17.88 -0.80
C GLU A 251 -16.71 -18.21 -2.26
N GLU A 252 -16.74 -17.20 -3.14
CA GLU A 252 -17.00 -17.39 -4.57
C GLU A 252 -15.91 -18.24 -5.26
N ALA A 253 -14.65 -18.16 -4.79
CA ALA A 253 -13.56 -18.99 -5.30
C ALA A 253 -13.67 -20.46 -4.88
N MET A 254 -14.31 -20.74 -3.73
CA MET A 254 -14.59 -22.09 -3.26
C MET A 254 -15.76 -22.76 -4.00
N SER A 255 -16.67 -21.97 -4.59
CA SER A 255 -17.98 -22.41 -5.11
C SER A 255 -18.00 -23.63 -6.05
N SER A 256 -16.88 -23.96 -6.68
CA SER A 256 -16.73 -25.07 -7.64
C SER A 256 -15.88 -26.25 -7.12
N PHE A 257 -15.50 -26.28 -5.85
CA PHE A 257 -14.59 -27.25 -5.24
C PHE A 257 -15.08 -27.70 -3.85
N SER A 258 -14.66 -28.88 -3.39
CA SER A 258 -14.80 -29.23 -1.97
C SER A 258 -13.58 -28.75 -1.16
N GLU A 259 -13.80 -28.23 0.05
CA GLU A 259 -12.73 -27.68 0.89
C GLU A 259 -11.63 -28.71 1.18
N GLY A 260 -12.01 -29.93 1.53
CA GLY A 260 -11.07 -31.01 1.84
C GLY A 260 -10.16 -31.45 0.68
N GLU A 261 -10.49 -31.08 -0.57
CA GLU A 261 -9.69 -31.34 -1.77
C GLU A 261 -8.77 -30.18 -2.17
N ALA A 262 -8.86 -29.02 -1.52
CA ALA A 262 -7.99 -27.87 -1.81
C ALA A 262 -6.54 -28.10 -1.34
N TYR A 263 -5.57 -27.53 -2.08
CA TYR A 263 -4.14 -27.68 -1.79
C TYR A 263 -3.68 -26.73 -0.67
N TYR A 264 -3.16 -27.28 0.43
CA TYR A 264 -2.54 -26.49 1.48
C TYR A 264 -1.11 -26.09 1.08
N SER A 265 -0.91 -24.79 0.79
CA SER A 265 0.26 -24.29 0.07
C SER A 265 1.11 -23.27 0.88
N HIS A 266 0.92 -23.16 2.19
CA HIS A 266 1.59 -22.13 3.01
C HIS A 266 3.11 -22.27 3.03
N ALA A 267 3.84 -21.22 2.63
CA ALA A 267 5.26 -21.08 2.96
C ALA A 267 5.44 -20.25 4.24
N PHE A 268 5.94 -20.88 5.31
CA PHE A 268 6.07 -20.29 6.64
C PHE A 268 7.04 -19.09 6.66
N GLY A 269 6.52 -17.90 6.97
CA GLY A 269 7.31 -16.66 7.10
C GLY A 269 7.73 -16.01 5.77
N ALA A 270 6.97 -16.23 4.69
CA ALA A 270 7.13 -15.54 3.42
C ALA A 270 5.80 -14.92 2.95
N LYS A 271 5.85 -13.69 2.41
CA LYS A 271 4.68 -13.02 1.79
C LYS A 271 4.21 -13.84 0.58
N GLN A 272 3.00 -14.36 0.63
CA GLN A 272 2.39 -15.04 -0.51
C GLN A 272 1.86 -13.99 -1.49
N VAL A 273 2.27 -14.06 -2.77
CA VAL A 273 1.87 -13.10 -3.81
C VAL A 273 1.43 -13.83 -5.08
N CYS A 274 0.50 -13.22 -5.81
CA CYS A 274 0.10 -13.72 -7.11
C CYS A 274 1.22 -13.48 -8.14
N ASP A 275 1.58 -14.50 -8.93
CA ASP A 275 2.61 -14.37 -9.96
C ASP A 275 2.24 -13.39 -11.08
N ALA A 276 0.94 -13.23 -11.37
CA ALA A 276 0.43 -12.43 -12.48
C ALA A 276 0.23 -10.94 -12.18
N CYS A 277 -0.02 -10.56 -10.91
CA CYS A 277 -0.17 -9.14 -10.53
C CYS A 277 0.79 -8.69 -9.44
N ARG A 278 1.53 -9.59 -8.77
CA ARG A 278 2.44 -9.33 -7.64
C ARG A 278 1.76 -8.87 -6.34
N PHE A 279 0.42 -8.78 -6.32
CA PHE A 279 -0.33 -8.45 -5.10
C PHE A 279 -0.37 -9.62 -4.12
N ALA A 280 -0.47 -9.30 -2.83
CA ALA A 280 -0.64 -10.31 -1.81
C ALA A 280 -1.97 -11.06 -2.00
N ILE A 281 -1.92 -12.35 -1.69
CA ILE A 281 -3.09 -13.21 -1.58
C ILE A 281 -3.42 -13.31 -0.09
N LEU A 282 -4.69 -13.17 0.27
CA LEU A 282 -5.15 -13.39 1.65
C LEU A 282 -5.12 -14.90 1.98
N ASN A 283 -5.99 -15.69 1.33
CA ASN A 283 -6.01 -17.12 1.54
C ASN A 283 -6.37 -17.91 0.26
N ALA A 284 -7.60 -17.77 -0.25
CA ALA A 284 -8.08 -18.52 -1.41
C ALA A 284 -7.34 -18.10 -2.70
N HIS A 285 -6.80 -19.10 -3.40
CA HIS A 285 -6.05 -18.89 -4.63
C HIS A 285 -6.11 -20.11 -5.55
N PHE A 286 -5.53 -19.96 -6.74
CA PHE A 286 -5.47 -21.00 -7.75
C PHE A 286 -4.01 -21.36 -8.01
N CYS A 287 -3.63 -22.59 -7.72
CA CYS A 287 -2.27 -23.09 -7.84
C CYS A 287 -2.15 -24.01 -9.06
N CYS A 288 -1.18 -23.76 -9.95
CA CYS A 288 -0.97 -24.57 -11.15
C CYS A 288 -0.41 -25.94 -10.80
N ARG A 289 -1.15 -27.00 -11.16
CA ARG A 289 -0.80 -28.41 -10.93
C ARG A 289 0.51 -28.83 -11.61
N ILE A 290 0.96 -28.05 -12.60
CA ILE A 290 2.18 -28.31 -13.39
C ILE A 290 3.37 -27.50 -12.85
N CYS A 291 3.27 -26.17 -12.79
CA CYS A 291 4.44 -25.31 -12.48
C CYS A 291 4.49 -24.77 -11.05
N GLY A 292 3.41 -24.92 -10.27
CA GLY A 292 3.30 -24.35 -8.91
C GLY A 292 3.19 -22.82 -8.87
N SER A 293 2.83 -22.16 -9.98
CA SER A 293 2.47 -20.74 -9.97
C SER A 293 1.11 -20.49 -9.34
N GLU A 294 0.99 -19.33 -8.69
CA GLU A 294 -0.14 -18.98 -7.84
C GLU A 294 -0.86 -17.74 -8.37
N LEU A 295 -2.16 -17.89 -8.65
CA LEU A 295 -3.04 -16.81 -9.10
C LEU A 295 -4.02 -16.43 -7.99
N CYS A 296 -4.14 -15.13 -7.69
CA CYS A 296 -5.25 -14.64 -6.88
C CYS A 296 -6.58 -14.83 -7.62
N THR A 297 -7.69 -14.84 -6.89
CA THR A 297 -9.04 -15.06 -7.42
C THR A 297 -9.36 -14.17 -8.61
N MET A 298 -8.96 -12.89 -8.59
CA MET A 298 -9.15 -11.95 -9.70
C MET A 298 -8.37 -12.34 -10.97
N CYS A 299 -7.11 -12.77 -10.85
CA CYS A 299 -6.31 -13.19 -12.00
C CYS A 299 -6.79 -14.53 -12.58
N TYR A 300 -7.27 -15.44 -11.74
CA TYR A 300 -7.87 -16.70 -12.20
C TYR A 300 -9.17 -16.45 -12.96
N LYS A 301 -10.08 -15.62 -12.42
CA LYS A 301 -11.32 -15.21 -13.11
C LYS A 301 -11.08 -14.42 -14.39
N GLU A 302 -9.90 -13.81 -14.57
CA GLU A 302 -9.53 -13.20 -15.85
C GLU A 302 -9.10 -14.26 -16.88
N LEU A 303 -8.49 -15.37 -16.42
CA LEU A 303 -8.04 -16.49 -17.26
C LEU A 303 -9.16 -17.47 -17.63
N ASP A 304 -10.15 -17.71 -16.76
CA ASP A 304 -11.30 -18.62 -17.02
C ASP A 304 -12.43 -17.97 -17.86
N LYS A 305 -12.26 -16.75 -18.38
CA LYS A 305 -13.25 -16.09 -19.25
C LYS A 305 -13.27 -16.71 -20.65
N LYS A 306 -14.12 -17.74 -20.79
CA LYS A 306 -14.29 -18.60 -21.98
C LYS A 306 -14.56 -17.83 -23.29
N ASP A 307 -15.18 -16.65 -23.22
CA ASP A 307 -15.51 -15.82 -24.38
C ASP A 307 -14.49 -14.69 -24.66
N SER A 308 -13.28 -14.75 -24.07
CA SER A 308 -12.27 -13.68 -24.20
C SER A 308 -10.92 -14.17 -24.72
N TYR A 309 -10.18 -13.27 -25.37
CA TYR A 309 -8.79 -13.52 -25.76
C TYR A 309 -7.92 -13.74 -24.50
N PRO A 310 -6.91 -14.65 -24.55
CA PRO A 310 -6.03 -14.91 -23.42
C PRO A 310 -5.40 -13.61 -22.87
N PRO A 311 -5.41 -13.39 -21.55
CA PRO A 311 -4.95 -12.13 -20.97
C PRO A 311 -3.52 -11.75 -21.38
N ASN A 312 -3.28 -10.47 -21.66
CA ASN A 312 -1.97 -10.02 -22.17
C ASN A 312 -0.80 -10.33 -21.21
N TRP A 313 -1.05 -10.34 -19.89
CA TRP A 313 -0.06 -10.69 -18.86
C TRP A 313 0.31 -12.18 -18.84
N LEU A 314 -0.49 -13.07 -19.43
CA LEU A 314 -0.25 -14.52 -19.44
C LEU A 314 1.08 -14.89 -20.10
N LYS A 315 1.52 -14.09 -21.09
CA LYS A 315 2.82 -14.21 -21.76
C LYS A 315 4.01 -13.95 -20.82
N SER A 316 3.79 -13.19 -19.74
CA SER A 316 4.78 -12.92 -18.69
C SER A 316 4.78 -13.98 -17.58
N VAL A 317 3.81 -14.89 -17.57
CA VAL A 317 3.70 -16.00 -16.60
C VAL A 317 3.53 -17.33 -17.37
N PRO A 318 4.55 -17.77 -18.13
CA PRO A 318 4.53 -19.06 -18.81
C PRO A 318 4.57 -20.23 -17.82
N CYS A 319 4.00 -21.36 -18.24
CA CYS A 319 4.17 -22.66 -17.60
C CYS A 319 5.57 -23.24 -17.95
N THR A 320 5.83 -24.47 -17.51
CA THR A 320 7.03 -25.23 -17.89
C THR A 320 7.19 -25.30 -19.41
N ASN A 321 8.44 -25.26 -19.88
CA ASN A 321 8.83 -25.24 -21.30
C ASN A 321 8.20 -24.12 -22.17
N GLY A 322 7.68 -23.05 -21.56
CA GLY A 322 7.18 -21.88 -22.27
C GLY A 322 5.74 -21.98 -22.78
N HIS A 323 5.02 -23.06 -22.44
CA HIS A 323 3.60 -23.17 -22.72
C HIS A 323 2.80 -22.09 -21.97
N LEU A 324 1.75 -21.55 -22.57
CA LEU A 324 0.81 -20.68 -21.85
C LEU A 324 -0.08 -21.54 -20.94
N HIS A 325 -0.49 -20.97 -19.80
CA HIS A 325 -1.46 -21.61 -18.93
C HIS A 325 -2.89 -21.49 -19.48
N ASP A 326 -3.73 -22.49 -19.20
CA ASP A 326 -5.19 -22.38 -19.27
C ASP A 326 -5.80 -22.60 -17.86
N ALA A 327 -7.07 -22.25 -17.69
CA ALA A 327 -7.74 -22.30 -16.39
C ALA A 327 -7.92 -23.71 -15.81
N THR A 328 -7.87 -24.77 -16.63
CA THR A 328 -7.99 -26.17 -16.17
C THR A 328 -6.68 -26.69 -15.55
N MET A 329 -5.54 -26.07 -15.85
CA MET A 329 -4.24 -26.40 -15.25
C MET A 329 -4.17 -26.06 -13.76
N PHE A 330 -5.06 -25.21 -13.25
CA PHE A 330 -5.08 -24.76 -11.86
C PHE A 330 -5.98 -25.62 -10.98
N HIS A 331 -5.74 -25.58 -9.67
CA HIS A 331 -6.57 -26.19 -8.63
C HIS A 331 -6.74 -25.20 -7.48
N LEU A 332 -7.82 -25.29 -6.72
CA LEU A 332 -8.04 -24.45 -5.55
C LEU A 332 -6.96 -24.71 -4.48
N GLY A 333 -6.40 -23.64 -3.94
CA GLY A 333 -5.40 -23.64 -2.88
C GLY A 333 -5.77 -22.72 -1.72
N SER A 334 -5.20 -23.03 -0.56
CA SER A 334 -5.34 -22.30 0.70
C SER A 334 -3.98 -22.15 1.37
N PHE A 335 -3.79 -21.06 2.11
CA PHE A 335 -2.65 -20.86 3.02
C PHE A 335 -3.04 -21.06 4.48
N LEU A 336 -4.33 -20.97 4.80
CA LEU A 336 -4.90 -21.25 6.10
C LEU A 336 -5.36 -22.72 6.18
N PRO A 337 -5.42 -23.31 7.40
CA PRO A 337 -5.81 -24.71 7.58
C PRO A 337 -7.30 -24.99 7.31
N SER A 338 -8.12 -23.95 7.10
CA SER A 338 -9.51 -23.98 6.62
C SER A 338 -9.88 -22.60 6.08
N PHE A 339 -10.87 -22.51 5.19
CA PHE A 339 -11.41 -21.24 4.71
C PHE A 339 -12.37 -20.59 5.72
N ASP A 340 -13.02 -21.40 6.58
CA ASP A 340 -14.00 -20.96 7.57
C ASP A 340 -13.48 -19.87 8.50
N ILE A 341 -12.17 -19.84 8.77
CA ILE A 341 -11.46 -18.81 9.54
C ILE A 341 -11.80 -17.38 9.10
N ILE A 342 -11.91 -17.14 7.80
CA ILE A 342 -12.23 -15.82 7.23
C ILE A 342 -13.72 -15.51 7.46
N ARG A 343 -14.60 -16.46 7.15
CA ARG A 343 -16.06 -16.32 7.30
C ARG A 343 -16.48 -16.16 8.77
N ASP A 344 -15.91 -16.93 9.68
CA ASP A 344 -16.18 -16.88 11.12
C ASP A 344 -15.64 -15.59 11.76
N THR A 345 -14.64 -14.96 11.15
CA THR A 345 -14.19 -13.61 11.51
C THR A 345 -15.22 -12.56 11.11
N LEU A 346 -15.90 -12.71 9.96
CA LEU A 346 -17.02 -11.86 9.55
C LEU A 346 -18.24 -12.05 10.47
N TYR A 347 -18.56 -13.30 10.85
CA TYR A 347 -19.67 -13.57 11.77
C TYR A 347 -19.42 -13.04 13.19
N ARG A 348 -18.23 -13.25 13.78
CA ARG A 348 -17.86 -12.63 15.07
C ARG A 348 -17.91 -11.10 14.99
N SER A 349 -17.45 -10.53 13.89
CA SER A 349 -17.54 -9.09 13.65
C SER A 349 -19.00 -8.60 13.60
N MET A 350 -19.88 -9.31 12.90
CA MET A 350 -21.30 -8.99 12.79
C MET A 350 -22.02 -9.11 14.15
N GLU A 351 -21.70 -10.13 14.95
CA GLU A 351 -22.21 -10.29 16.32
C GLU A 351 -21.86 -9.05 17.16
N GLN A 352 -20.61 -8.57 17.10
CA GLN A 352 -20.21 -7.38 17.86
C GLN A 352 -20.83 -6.10 17.29
N LEU A 353 -21.04 -5.97 15.96
CA LEU A 353 -21.81 -4.85 15.42
C LEU A 353 -23.23 -4.79 16.01
N VAL A 354 -23.93 -5.93 16.08
CA VAL A 354 -25.27 -6.02 16.66
C VAL A 354 -25.25 -5.76 18.18
N ARG A 355 -24.32 -6.40 18.91
CA ARG A 355 -24.19 -6.30 20.38
C ARG A 355 -23.87 -4.87 20.86
N TYR A 356 -23.33 -4.02 20.00
CA TYR A 356 -22.93 -2.64 20.30
C TYR A 356 -23.78 -1.56 19.59
N ASP A 357 -24.85 -1.93 18.86
CA ASP A 357 -25.66 -1.04 17.98
C ASP A 357 -24.81 -0.23 16.96
N ILE A 358 -23.74 -0.85 16.46
CA ILE A 358 -22.88 -0.28 15.43
C ILE A 358 -23.51 -0.58 14.06
N LYS A 359 -24.12 0.44 13.46
CA LYS A 359 -24.84 0.28 12.20
C LYS A 359 -23.89 -0.06 11.04
N LYS A 360 -24.25 -1.04 10.19
CA LYS A 360 -23.60 -1.24 8.89
C LYS A 360 -23.74 0.07 8.07
N GLY A 361 -22.66 0.53 7.43
CA GLY A 361 -22.62 1.86 6.80
C GLY A 361 -22.57 3.05 7.78
N GLY A 362 -22.63 2.79 9.07
CA GLY A 362 -22.24 3.69 10.16
C GLY A 362 -23.31 4.63 10.71
N ALA A 363 -23.24 4.86 12.03
CA ALA A 363 -24.01 5.91 12.70
C ALA A 363 -23.32 7.28 12.54
N LEU A 364 -24.13 8.34 12.36
CA LEU A 364 -23.68 9.73 12.28
C LEU A 364 -23.20 10.22 13.66
N CYS A 365 -21.91 10.51 13.81
CA CYS A 365 -21.35 11.03 15.06
C CYS A 365 -21.72 12.50 15.26
N ASN A 366 -22.70 12.80 16.12
CA ASN A 366 -23.09 14.18 16.42
C ASN A 366 -22.17 14.89 17.44
N GLY A 367 -20.99 14.34 17.72
CA GLY A 367 -20.02 14.86 18.68
C GLY A 367 -20.43 14.77 20.17
N ASN A 368 -21.55 14.11 20.51
CA ASN A 368 -22.07 14.07 21.89
C ASN A 368 -21.89 12.70 22.59
N HIS A 369 -21.22 11.74 21.96
CA HIS A 369 -20.94 10.43 22.53
C HIS A 369 -19.94 10.56 23.67
N GLY A 370 -20.45 10.52 24.91
CA GLY A 370 -19.69 10.84 26.13
C GLY A 370 -20.51 11.54 27.22
N ARG A 371 -21.73 12.02 26.92
CA ARG A 371 -22.66 12.63 27.89
C ARG A 371 -23.35 11.60 28.84
N GLY A 372 -22.61 10.63 29.37
CA GLY A 372 -23.12 9.58 30.27
C GLY A 372 -22.36 9.52 31.61
N TYR A 373 -23.08 9.73 32.71
CA TYR A 373 -22.82 9.60 34.17
C TYR A 373 -21.40 9.72 34.82
N ASN A 374 -20.27 9.62 34.11
CA ASN A 374 -18.91 9.72 34.67
C ASN A 374 -18.09 10.85 34.02
N MET A 375 -18.57 12.08 34.22
CA MET A 375 -18.14 13.33 33.58
C MET A 375 -16.77 13.87 34.04
N LYS A 376 -15.77 12.98 34.16
CA LYS A 376 -14.35 13.29 34.49
C LYS A 376 -13.32 12.45 33.73
N LEU A 377 -13.72 11.41 33.00
CA LEU A 377 -12.77 10.48 32.34
C LEU A 377 -12.51 10.80 30.85
N PHE A 378 -13.32 11.65 30.24
CA PHE A 378 -13.24 11.96 28.80
C PHE A 378 -13.08 13.45 28.57
N GLN A 379 -12.05 13.83 27.81
CA GLN A 379 -11.89 15.18 27.26
C GLN A 379 -12.74 15.29 25.98
N GLU A 380 -13.20 16.50 25.62
CA GLU A 380 -13.94 16.73 24.36
C GLU A 380 -13.08 16.48 23.09
N GLU A 381 -11.78 16.22 23.27
CA GLU A 381 -10.70 16.23 22.29
C GLU A 381 -10.57 14.90 21.51
N LYS A 382 -11.18 13.80 21.98
CA LYS A 382 -10.90 12.43 21.50
C LYS A 382 -12.14 11.59 21.18
N CYS A 383 -13.08 12.12 20.39
CA CYS A 383 -14.26 11.36 19.96
C CYS A 383 -13.91 10.28 18.90
N TYR A 384 -13.94 9.00 19.32
CA TYR A 384 -13.71 7.84 18.43
C TYR A 384 -15.01 7.32 17.79
N CYS A 385 -15.78 8.17 17.12
CA CYS A 385 -17.06 7.78 16.51
C CYS A 385 -17.11 8.05 14.99
N PRO A 386 -17.75 7.17 14.17
CA PRO A 386 -17.14 6.71 12.92
C PRO A 386 -17.86 7.11 11.61
N ARG A 387 -18.50 8.28 11.59
CA ARG A 387 -18.86 9.03 10.35
C ARG A 387 -19.24 10.47 10.70
N PHE A 388 -18.89 11.42 9.82
CA PHE A 388 -19.23 12.83 9.97
C PHE A 388 -20.75 13.03 10.16
N SER A 389 -21.14 13.82 11.16
CA SER A 389 -22.50 14.37 11.26
C SER A 389 -22.52 15.79 10.74
N PRO A 390 -23.60 16.22 10.06
CA PRO A 390 -23.89 17.64 9.79
C PRO A 390 -23.91 18.54 11.04
N LEU A 391 -23.90 17.95 12.25
CA LEU A 391 -23.82 18.64 13.55
C LEU A 391 -22.39 18.72 14.13
N SER A 392 -21.35 18.50 13.31
CA SER A 392 -19.95 18.71 13.73
C SER A 392 -19.74 20.13 14.29
N LYS A 393 -19.08 20.24 15.45
CA LYS A 393 -18.64 21.54 16.00
C LYS A 393 -17.64 22.26 15.07
N PHE A 394 -16.94 21.51 14.23
CA PHE A 394 -15.90 22.01 13.33
C PHE A 394 -16.40 21.98 11.87
N PRO A 395 -16.31 23.10 11.12
CA PRO A 395 -16.67 23.12 9.71
C PRO A 395 -15.70 22.27 8.89
N ILE A 396 -16.16 21.77 7.74
CA ILE A 396 -15.26 21.18 6.75
C ILE A 396 -14.49 22.32 6.05
N GLU A 397 -13.17 22.20 6.00
CA GLU A 397 -12.24 23.20 5.45
C GLU A 397 -11.59 22.63 4.18
N THR A 398 -11.56 23.37 3.07
CA THR A 398 -10.90 22.93 1.82
C THR A 398 -9.43 22.55 2.03
N ILE A 399 -8.74 23.30 2.89
CA ILE A 399 -7.40 23.02 3.43
C ILE A 399 -7.49 23.35 4.93
N CYS A 400 -7.16 22.40 5.80
CA CYS A 400 -7.19 22.65 7.24
C CYS A 400 -5.83 23.13 7.76
N ILE A 401 -5.81 24.26 8.47
CA ILE A 401 -4.59 24.81 9.08
C ILE A 401 -4.67 24.70 10.62
N ILE A 402 -3.70 24.02 11.21
CA ILE A 402 -3.51 23.84 12.65
C ILE A 402 -2.22 24.56 13.03
N GLU A 403 -2.34 25.80 13.51
CA GLU A 403 -1.20 26.68 13.82
C GLU A 403 -0.38 26.21 15.04
N ASP A 404 -1.00 25.45 15.95
CA ASP A 404 -0.36 24.76 17.07
C ASP A 404 -1.04 23.40 17.34
N GLN A 405 -0.24 22.33 17.37
CA GLN A 405 -0.68 20.95 17.63
C GLN A 405 -1.12 20.70 19.10
N PHE A 406 -0.81 21.63 20.01
CA PHE A 406 -1.18 21.53 21.43
C PHE A 406 -2.53 22.17 21.78
N LEU A 407 -3.22 22.79 20.82
CA LEU A 407 -4.58 23.30 21.04
C LEU A 407 -5.53 22.13 21.34
N PRO A 408 -6.46 22.25 22.32
CA PRO A 408 -7.36 21.15 22.70
C PRO A 408 -8.17 20.58 21.52
N ASP A 409 -8.58 21.43 20.59
CA ASP A 409 -9.36 21.03 19.41
C ASP A 409 -8.51 20.51 18.24
N ALA A 410 -7.18 20.62 18.27
CA ALA A 410 -6.32 20.24 17.14
C ALA A 410 -6.53 18.78 16.68
N TYR A 411 -6.62 17.84 17.62
CA TYR A 411 -6.86 16.42 17.32
C TYR A 411 -8.25 16.18 16.72
N ALA A 412 -9.26 16.92 17.19
CA ALA A 412 -10.63 16.83 16.69
C ALA A 412 -10.77 17.44 15.29
N ARG A 413 -10.15 18.61 15.04
CA ARG A 413 -10.06 19.24 13.72
C ARG A 413 -9.33 18.33 12.73
N PHE A 414 -8.13 17.85 13.08
CA PHE A 414 -7.38 16.90 12.25
C PHE A 414 -8.24 15.71 11.81
N LYS A 415 -8.92 15.06 12.76
CA LYS A 415 -9.74 13.89 12.49
C LYS A 415 -10.93 14.19 11.58
N VAL A 416 -11.66 15.29 11.83
CA VAL A 416 -12.83 15.69 11.02
C VAL A 416 -12.42 15.90 9.56
N GLN A 417 -11.25 16.50 9.32
CA GLN A 417 -10.77 16.82 7.97
C GLN A 417 -10.15 15.60 7.27
N LEU A 418 -9.44 14.72 7.99
CA LEU A 418 -9.01 13.42 7.47
C LEU A 418 -10.21 12.54 7.07
N THR A 419 -11.28 12.53 7.88
CA THR A 419 -12.56 11.85 7.57
C THR A 419 -13.27 12.42 6.34
N ALA A 420 -12.99 13.69 5.98
CA ALA A 420 -13.49 14.35 4.79
C ALA A 420 -12.49 14.31 3.61
N HIS A 421 -11.42 13.51 3.72
CA HIS A 421 -10.30 13.44 2.77
C HIS A 421 -9.76 14.82 2.36
N ASN A 422 -9.62 15.73 3.33
CA ASN A 422 -9.01 17.05 3.18
C ASN A 422 -7.56 17.04 3.69
N PRO A 423 -6.63 17.75 3.02
CA PRO A 423 -5.26 17.87 3.52
C PRO A 423 -5.23 18.73 4.79
N VAL A 424 -4.39 18.32 5.74
CA VAL A 424 -4.20 19.03 7.01
C VAL A 424 -2.75 19.48 7.14
N ILE A 425 -2.56 20.78 7.39
CA ILE A 425 -1.26 21.40 7.61
C ILE A 425 -1.14 21.68 9.10
N VAL A 426 -0.14 21.09 9.77
CA VAL A 426 0.29 21.45 11.11
C VAL A 426 1.52 22.32 10.98
N GLU A 427 1.37 23.59 11.33
CA GLU A 427 2.44 24.56 11.08
C GLU A 427 3.56 24.52 12.14
N ASN A 428 4.76 24.97 11.75
CA ASN A 428 5.81 25.35 12.68
C ASN A 428 6.22 24.26 13.71
N VAL A 429 6.15 22.97 13.36
CA VAL A 429 6.53 21.84 14.25
C VAL A 429 8.01 21.89 14.66
N ASN A 430 8.86 22.59 13.91
CA ASN A 430 10.22 22.98 14.31
C ASN A 430 10.31 23.92 15.54
N ARG A 431 9.17 24.41 16.07
CA ARG A 431 9.06 25.16 17.33
C ARG A 431 8.71 24.26 18.53
N HIS A 432 8.40 22.98 18.30
CA HIS A 432 8.09 22.01 19.36
C HIS A 432 9.24 21.96 20.40
N PRO A 433 8.99 21.95 21.73
CA PRO A 433 10.04 22.08 22.75
C PRO A 433 11.17 21.03 22.70
N ARG A 434 10.90 19.84 22.14
CA ARG A 434 11.91 18.78 21.90
C ARG A 434 12.62 18.86 20.54
N TYR A 435 12.42 19.89 19.70
CA TYR A 435 13.03 19.95 18.37
C TYR A 435 14.55 20.16 18.42
N ARG A 436 15.32 19.17 17.95
CA ARG A 436 16.79 19.18 17.99
C ARG A 436 17.35 19.71 16.67
N ARG A 437 17.36 21.04 16.50
CA ARG A 437 17.76 21.74 15.25
C ARG A 437 19.01 21.17 14.56
N SER A 438 20.03 20.77 15.33
CA SER A 438 21.30 20.21 14.82
C SER A 438 21.18 18.85 14.12
N LEU A 439 20.05 18.14 14.27
CA LEU A 439 19.78 16.88 13.55
C LEU A 439 19.19 17.10 12.16
N TRP A 440 18.74 18.33 11.88
CA TRP A 440 17.84 18.68 10.78
C TRP A 440 18.47 19.72 9.83
N THR A 441 19.79 19.66 9.63
CA THR A 441 20.54 20.58 8.77
C THR A 441 21.12 19.86 7.54
N GLN A 442 21.58 20.63 6.54
CA GLN A 442 22.29 20.08 5.38
C GLN A 442 23.48 19.19 5.81
N GLU A 443 24.30 19.64 6.76
CA GLU A 443 25.50 18.92 7.22
C GLU A 443 25.18 17.66 8.04
N ALA A 444 23.94 17.50 8.51
CA ALA A 444 23.45 16.25 9.07
C ALA A 444 23.06 15.27 7.95
N PHE A 445 22.27 15.73 6.98
CA PHE A 445 21.81 14.89 5.87
C PHE A 445 22.92 14.50 4.89
N GLU A 446 23.92 15.35 4.68
CA GLU A 446 25.15 15.02 3.94
C GLU A 446 25.82 13.74 4.46
N LYS A 447 25.88 13.58 5.78
CA LYS A 447 26.45 12.39 6.44
C LYS A 447 25.53 11.19 6.33
N ILE A 448 24.23 11.39 6.55
CA ILE A 448 23.20 10.34 6.51
C ILE A 448 23.11 9.69 5.13
N VAL A 449 23.07 10.47 4.04
CA VAL A 449 22.98 9.89 2.69
C VAL A 449 24.29 9.27 2.23
N ALA A 450 25.44 9.74 2.74
CA ALA A 450 26.75 9.12 2.50
C ALA A 450 26.92 7.75 3.18
N CYS A 451 26.00 7.33 4.05
CA CYS A 451 25.96 5.97 4.58
C CYS A 451 25.48 4.91 3.57
N ASP A 452 24.96 5.32 2.40
CA ASP A 452 24.69 4.39 1.30
C ASP A 452 25.57 4.68 0.06
N ARG A 453 26.05 3.60 -0.55
CA ARG A 453 26.92 3.62 -1.73
C ARG A 453 26.16 3.34 -3.02
N ASN A 454 24.92 2.87 -2.91
CA ASN A 454 24.05 2.56 -4.04
C ASN A 454 23.11 3.73 -4.39
N LEU A 455 23.21 4.85 -3.64
CA LEU A 455 22.34 6.01 -3.76
C LEU A 455 22.33 6.58 -5.18
N CYS A 456 21.15 6.69 -5.79
CA CYS A 456 20.99 7.35 -7.07
C CYS A 456 20.68 8.85 -6.90
N ILE A 457 21.30 9.69 -7.73
CA ILE A 457 20.96 11.11 -7.89
C ILE A 457 20.29 11.23 -9.26
N LEU A 458 19.04 11.69 -9.27
CA LEU A 458 18.18 11.76 -10.45
C LEU A 458 18.01 13.20 -10.95
N ASP A 459 17.75 13.36 -12.24
CA ASP A 459 17.26 14.62 -12.81
C ASP A 459 15.75 14.76 -12.54
N SER A 460 15.28 15.95 -12.20
CA SER A 460 13.88 16.22 -11.84
C SER A 460 12.97 16.42 -13.07
N GLY A 461 13.53 16.53 -14.27
CA GLY A 461 12.78 16.65 -15.53
C GLY A 461 12.61 15.36 -16.32
N ASN A 462 13.38 14.31 -16.02
CA ASN A 462 13.24 13.01 -16.71
C ASN A 462 13.46 11.77 -15.81
N PHE A 463 13.75 11.97 -14.51
CA PHE A 463 13.97 10.93 -13.50
C PHE A 463 15.07 9.91 -13.82
N SER A 464 15.94 10.19 -14.79
CA SER A 464 17.12 9.38 -15.09
C SER A 464 18.31 9.74 -14.18
N PRO A 465 19.28 8.83 -13.97
CA PRO A 465 20.48 9.11 -13.20
C PRO A 465 21.32 10.23 -13.82
N VAL A 466 21.66 11.24 -13.00
CA VAL A 466 22.46 12.39 -13.46
C VAL A 466 23.88 11.95 -13.79
N MET A 467 24.31 12.16 -15.04
CA MET A 467 25.67 11.84 -15.49
C MET A 467 26.52 13.11 -15.60
N VAL A 468 27.72 13.08 -15.02
CA VAL A 468 28.69 14.19 -15.03
C VAL A 468 30.03 13.66 -15.53
N ARG A 469 30.39 14.00 -16.78
CA ARG A 469 31.57 13.46 -17.49
C ARG A 469 31.56 11.92 -17.51
N ASP A 470 30.47 11.37 -18.04
CA ASP A 470 30.22 9.94 -18.27
C ASP A 470 30.29 9.06 -17.01
N LYS A 471 30.06 9.67 -15.83
CA LYS A 471 30.01 9.00 -14.52
C LYS A 471 28.80 9.48 -13.73
N PRO A 472 28.18 8.63 -12.89
CA PRO A 472 27.10 9.07 -12.01
C PRO A 472 27.52 10.27 -11.14
N CYS A 473 26.59 11.21 -10.95
CA CYS A 473 26.82 12.41 -10.15
C CYS A 473 27.25 12.03 -8.73
N SER A 474 28.30 12.68 -8.21
CA SER A 474 28.77 12.40 -6.85
C SER A 474 27.98 13.20 -5.82
N LEU A 475 27.81 12.66 -4.62
CA LEU A 475 27.23 13.39 -3.48
C LEU A 475 27.93 14.74 -3.24
N LYS A 476 29.26 14.81 -3.38
CA LYS A 476 30.01 16.07 -3.27
C LYS A 476 29.57 17.08 -4.34
N THR A 477 29.33 16.64 -5.56
CA THR A 477 28.85 17.48 -6.68
C THR A 477 27.43 17.96 -6.43
N PHE A 478 26.53 17.06 -5.98
CA PHE A 478 25.15 17.39 -5.61
C PHE A 478 25.11 18.46 -4.52
N TRP A 479 25.75 18.22 -3.37
CA TRP A 479 25.72 19.16 -2.25
C TRP A 479 26.42 20.49 -2.55
N SER A 480 27.50 20.49 -3.35
CA SER A 480 28.15 21.74 -3.82
C SER A 480 27.27 22.62 -4.71
N LYS A 481 26.14 22.09 -5.23
CA LYS A 481 25.16 22.85 -6.01
C LYS A 481 23.86 23.14 -5.27
N PHE A 482 23.59 22.50 -4.13
CA PHE A 482 22.28 22.51 -3.47
C PHE A 482 21.80 23.91 -3.04
N GLY A 483 22.75 24.78 -2.67
CA GLY A 483 22.53 26.18 -2.29
C GLY A 483 22.82 27.22 -3.39
N LEU A 484 23.03 26.81 -4.65
CA LEU A 484 23.32 27.76 -5.74
C LEU A 484 22.05 28.18 -6.49
N LYS A 485 22.04 29.42 -6.98
CA LYS A 485 21.02 29.93 -7.90
C LYS A 485 21.10 29.14 -9.21
N ARG A 486 19.95 28.73 -9.74
CA ARG A 486 19.88 27.96 -11.01
C ARG A 486 19.48 28.83 -12.20
N GLY A 487 20.07 28.53 -13.35
CA GLY A 487 19.64 29.01 -14.65
C GLY A 487 18.46 28.21 -15.21
N ILE A 488 18.04 28.50 -16.45
CA ILE A 488 16.99 27.72 -17.14
C ILE A 488 17.55 26.36 -17.58
N ASP A 489 18.74 26.35 -18.17
CA ASP A 489 19.42 25.16 -18.73
C ASP A 489 20.14 24.28 -17.69
N ASP A 490 19.83 24.47 -16.41
CA ASP A 490 20.52 23.85 -15.28
C ASP A 490 19.87 22.51 -14.89
N CYS A 491 20.62 21.41 -14.91
CA CYS A 491 20.13 20.09 -14.48
C CYS A 491 19.66 20.12 -13.00
N TYR A 492 18.35 19.94 -12.75
CA TYR A 492 17.73 20.02 -11.42
C TYR A 492 17.79 18.66 -10.71
N MET A 493 18.63 18.54 -9.68
CA MET A 493 18.93 17.24 -9.09
C MET A 493 17.98 16.87 -7.94
N LYS A 494 17.73 15.58 -7.75
CA LYS A 494 17.01 15.04 -6.60
C LYS A 494 17.56 13.69 -6.12
N ILE A 495 17.26 13.38 -4.87
CA ILE A 495 17.36 12.07 -4.22
C ILE A 495 15.92 11.75 -3.76
N LYS A 496 15.43 10.54 -4.05
CA LYS A 496 14.08 10.05 -3.73
C LYS A 496 14.17 8.85 -2.78
N ASP A 497 13.09 8.55 -2.07
CA ASP A 497 12.82 7.28 -1.36
C ASP A 497 13.92 6.81 -0.38
N PHE A 498 14.80 7.69 0.08
CA PHE A 498 15.99 7.27 0.83
C PHE A 498 15.67 6.97 2.29
N PRO A 499 16.12 5.85 2.89
CA PRO A 499 16.76 4.70 2.25
C PRO A 499 15.76 3.74 1.60
N GLU A 500 16.05 3.31 0.37
CA GLU A 500 15.20 2.39 -0.40
C GLU A 500 15.18 0.97 0.21
N SER A 501 16.33 0.48 0.69
CA SER A 501 16.57 -0.94 1.03
C SER A 501 16.83 -1.20 2.51
N LYS A 502 16.64 -0.20 3.38
CA LYS A 502 16.96 -0.24 4.83
C LYS A 502 15.90 0.54 5.60
N LEU A 503 15.75 0.26 6.90
CA LEU A 503 14.94 1.09 7.79
C LEU A 503 15.67 2.40 8.13
N PHE A 504 14.95 3.53 8.17
CA PHE A 504 15.54 4.83 8.50
C PHE A 504 16.12 4.86 9.93
N SER A 505 15.49 4.17 10.88
CA SER A 505 15.99 3.96 12.25
C SER A 505 17.40 3.36 12.31
N ASN A 506 17.81 2.56 11.32
CA ASN A 506 19.13 1.94 11.28
C ASN A 506 20.22 2.84 10.69
N ILE A 507 19.86 3.92 9.97
CA ILE A 507 20.83 4.85 9.35
C ILE A 507 20.88 6.18 10.12
N ALA A 508 19.73 6.70 10.52
CA ALA A 508 19.58 7.99 11.17
C ALA A 508 18.78 7.85 12.49
N PRO A 509 19.29 7.08 13.48
CA PRO A 509 18.56 6.76 14.71
C PRO A 509 18.18 8.01 15.52
N GLU A 510 19.04 9.03 15.57
CA GLU A 510 18.76 10.28 16.30
C GLU A 510 17.63 11.09 15.63
N GLN A 511 17.61 11.16 14.30
CA GLN A 511 16.54 11.77 13.52
C GLN A 511 15.24 11.01 13.66
N TYR A 512 15.28 9.66 13.57
CA TYR A 512 14.11 8.80 13.79
C TYR A 512 13.50 9.04 15.18
N VAL A 513 14.32 9.01 16.25
CA VAL A 513 13.84 9.32 17.61
C VAL A 513 13.28 10.74 17.69
N ASN A 514 13.98 11.75 17.16
CA ASN A 514 13.51 13.12 17.27
C ASN A 514 12.25 13.41 16.44
N LEU A 515 12.02 12.69 15.34
CA LEU A 515 10.79 12.77 14.56
C LEU A 515 9.58 12.40 15.42
N TYR A 516 9.58 11.22 16.06
CA TYR A 516 8.48 10.82 16.96
C TYR A 516 8.47 11.56 18.32
N GLU A 517 9.51 12.37 18.61
CA GLU A 517 9.47 13.34 19.71
C GLU A 517 8.66 14.60 19.38
N ILE A 518 8.55 15.00 18.11
CA ILE A 518 7.96 16.29 17.67
C ILE A 518 6.67 16.15 16.84
N MET A 519 6.50 15.03 16.13
CA MET A 519 5.44 14.87 15.14
C MET A 519 4.03 14.91 15.77
N PRO A 520 3.06 15.56 15.11
CA PRO A 520 1.67 15.58 15.55
C PRO A 520 0.96 14.24 15.30
N PHE A 521 -0.18 14.06 15.99
CA PHE A 521 -1.18 13.00 15.76
C PHE A 521 -0.65 11.56 15.69
N LEU A 522 0.41 11.27 16.47
CA LEU A 522 1.12 9.98 16.55
C LEU A 522 0.28 8.76 16.93
N ASP A 523 -1.02 8.90 17.20
CA ASP A 523 -1.94 7.76 17.23
C ASP A 523 -2.15 7.17 15.82
N TYR A 524 -2.06 7.98 14.76
CA TYR A 524 -2.28 7.58 13.36
C TYR A 524 -1.00 7.21 12.59
N THR A 525 0.13 7.87 12.87
CA THR A 525 1.36 7.69 12.09
C THR A 525 2.28 6.61 12.69
N HIS A 526 2.58 6.69 13.98
CA HIS A 526 3.68 5.94 14.62
C HIS A 526 3.67 4.40 14.39
N ILE A 527 4.60 3.90 13.57
CA ILE A 527 4.66 2.49 13.15
C ILE A 527 5.19 1.48 14.19
N ASN A 528 5.59 1.91 15.40
CA ASN A 528 6.08 1.00 16.44
C ASN A 528 5.40 1.20 17.80
N ARG A 529 4.26 0.52 18.03
CA ARG A 529 3.51 0.63 19.29
C ARG A 529 4.31 0.12 20.51
N GLU A 530 5.04 -0.99 20.38
CA GLU A 530 5.73 -1.68 21.49
C GLU A 530 6.67 -0.74 22.27
N GLU A 531 7.37 0.14 21.56
CA GLU A 531 8.34 1.10 22.12
C GLU A 531 7.71 2.39 22.67
N SER A 532 6.43 2.68 22.35
CA SER A 532 5.88 4.04 22.45
C SER A 532 4.49 4.16 23.10
N GLY A 533 3.68 3.10 23.08
CA GLY A 533 2.25 3.15 23.45
C GLY A 533 1.35 3.97 22.49
N ARG A 534 1.92 4.44 21.37
CA ARG A 534 1.31 5.26 20.31
C ARG A 534 0.99 4.38 19.09
N GLY A 535 0.52 4.97 17.98
CA GLY A 535 0.22 4.25 16.74
C GLY A 535 -1.08 3.44 16.76
N ARG A 536 -1.95 3.69 17.74
CA ARG A 536 -3.17 2.90 18.04
C ARG A 536 -4.26 2.95 16.95
N LEU A 537 -4.19 3.91 16.02
CA LEU A 537 -5.08 4.06 14.85
C LEU A 537 -4.35 3.82 13.52
N ASN A 538 -3.02 3.59 13.52
CA ASN A 538 -2.34 3.12 12.33
C ASN A 538 -2.66 1.63 12.12
N LEU A 539 -3.50 1.30 11.14
CA LEU A 539 -3.83 -0.10 10.85
C LEU A 539 -2.58 -0.90 10.46
N LEU A 540 -1.52 -0.29 9.92
CA LEU A 540 -0.26 -1.00 9.61
C LEU A 540 0.42 -1.62 10.85
N ASN A 541 0.08 -1.19 12.07
CA ASN A 541 0.57 -1.88 13.27
C ASN A 541 0.03 -3.32 13.39
N LEU A 542 -1.13 -3.64 12.79
CA LEU A 542 -1.84 -4.93 12.92
C LEU A 542 -1.04 -6.16 12.47
N PHE A 543 0.02 -6.01 11.68
CA PHE A 543 0.88 -7.11 11.25
C PHE A 543 1.72 -7.66 12.42
N ASN A 544 1.54 -8.95 12.73
CA ASN A 544 2.20 -9.69 13.82
C ASN A 544 3.75 -9.79 13.66
N ASP A 545 4.27 -9.85 12.43
CA ASP A 545 5.72 -9.86 12.15
C ASP A 545 6.13 -8.57 11.44
N LYS A 546 7.18 -7.90 11.95
CA LYS A 546 7.80 -6.71 11.34
C LYS A 546 8.43 -7.01 9.96
N ARG A 547 8.53 -8.27 9.54
CA ARG A 547 8.92 -8.74 8.20
C ARG A 547 7.76 -8.89 7.21
N GLU A 548 6.55 -9.14 7.71
CA GLU A 548 5.35 -9.25 6.87
C GLU A 548 4.66 -7.89 6.69
N ARG A 549 4.85 -7.00 7.65
CA ARG A 549 4.46 -5.59 7.57
C ARG A 549 5.19 -4.91 6.40
N PRO A 550 4.51 -4.04 5.62
CA PRO A 550 5.19 -3.09 4.75
C PRO A 550 6.15 -2.17 5.51
N ASP A 551 7.09 -1.56 4.81
CA ASP A 551 7.95 -0.50 5.33
C ASP A 551 7.38 0.88 4.90
N PRO A 552 6.61 1.58 5.76
CA PRO A 552 6.11 2.92 5.47
C PRO A 552 7.20 4.01 5.57
N GLY A 553 8.45 3.63 5.84
CA GLY A 553 9.53 4.55 6.13
C GLY A 553 9.73 4.81 7.63
N PRO A 554 10.13 6.03 8.04
CA PRO A 554 10.20 7.24 7.23
C PRO A 554 11.18 7.18 6.04
N LYS A 555 10.90 7.95 4.98
CA LYS A 555 11.74 8.11 3.78
C LYS A 555 12.11 9.58 3.58
N VAL A 556 13.29 9.83 3.03
CA VAL A 556 13.90 11.15 2.84
C VAL A 556 13.90 11.52 1.36
N TYR A 557 13.48 12.75 1.08
CA TYR A 557 13.41 13.32 -0.26
C TYR A 557 14.20 14.63 -0.26
N ILE A 558 15.28 14.68 -1.04
CA ILE A 558 16.16 15.87 -1.11
C ILE A 558 16.12 16.35 -2.55
N CYS A 559 15.60 17.54 -2.80
CA CYS A 559 15.43 18.06 -4.15
C CYS A 559 15.70 19.57 -4.17
N PHE A 560 16.26 20.03 -5.28
CA PHE A 560 16.62 21.42 -5.50
C PHE A 560 15.38 22.32 -5.61
N GLY A 561 15.57 23.63 -5.50
CA GLY A 561 14.54 24.61 -5.84
C GLY A 561 14.21 24.58 -7.34
N LEU A 562 12.92 24.64 -7.68
CA LEU A 562 12.40 24.64 -9.06
C LEU A 562 11.72 25.99 -9.37
N CYS A 563 12.05 27.06 -8.65
CA CYS A 563 11.31 28.32 -8.68
C CYS A 563 11.18 28.90 -10.10
N ASN A 564 12.28 28.90 -10.86
CA ASN A 564 12.37 29.32 -12.26
C ASN A 564 12.09 28.21 -13.30
N ALA A 565 11.69 27.01 -12.86
CA ALA A 565 11.32 25.88 -13.71
C ALA A 565 9.88 25.38 -13.39
N PRO A 566 8.83 26.20 -13.66
CA PRO A 566 7.45 25.88 -13.28
C PRO A 566 6.84 24.69 -14.03
N HIS A 567 7.46 24.25 -15.13
CA HIS A 567 7.11 23.04 -15.88
C HIS A 567 7.68 21.75 -15.26
N LEU A 568 8.49 21.85 -14.19
CA LEU A 568 9.06 20.71 -13.47
C LEU A 568 8.38 20.50 -12.10
N ALA A 569 8.42 19.26 -11.60
CA ALA A 569 7.96 18.90 -10.28
C ALA A 569 9.03 18.17 -9.47
N SER A 570 9.10 18.45 -8.16
CA SER A 570 9.97 17.68 -7.26
C SER A 570 9.34 16.32 -6.97
N THR A 571 8.01 16.24 -6.99
CA THR A 571 7.21 15.01 -7.12
C THR A 571 6.06 15.26 -8.13
N PRO A 572 6.00 14.59 -9.29
CA PRO A 572 4.90 14.69 -10.26
C PRO A 572 3.52 14.33 -9.69
N LEU A 573 2.46 14.50 -10.49
CA LEU A 573 1.13 14.05 -10.13
C LEU A 573 1.10 12.53 -9.94
N HIS A 574 0.62 12.08 -8.79
CA HIS A 574 0.49 10.67 -8.44
C HIS A 574 -0.59 10.41 -7.40
N LEU A 575 -0.89 9.12 -7.18
CA LEU A 575 -1.77 8.61 -6.13
C LEU A 575 -0.98 7.74 -5.16
N ASP A 576 -1.22 7.94 -3.86
CA ASP A 576 -0.79 7.05 -2.78
C ASP A 576 -1.94 6.12 -2.35
N VAL A 577 -1.56 4.91 -1.95
CA VAL A 577 -2.50 3.85 -1.51
C VAL A 577 -2.86 4.03 -0.03
N SER A 578 -1.85 4.36 0.77
CA SER A 578 -1.86 4.77 2.17
C SER A 578 -2.24 6.25 2.31
N ASP A 579 -2.60 6.64 3.53
CA ASP A 579 -2.49 8.04 3.94
C ASP A 579 -1.00 8.36 4.16
N ALA A 580 -0.55 9.58 3.89
CA ALA A 580 0.86 9.95 4.04
C ALA A 580 1.02 11.20 4.92
N VAL A 581 2.14 11.30 5.63
CA VAL A 581 2.53 12.52 6.33
C VAL A 581 3.90 13.00 5.83
N ASN A 582 4.06 14.30 5.60
CA ASN A 582 5.26 14.93 5.05
C ASN A 582 5.74 16.09 5.93
N PHE A 583 6.88 15.93 6.60
CA PHE A 583 7.57 16.96 7.36
C PHE A 583 8.65 17.64 6.52
N LEU A 584 8.71 18.98 6.56
CA LEU A 584 9.75 19.78 5.92
C LEU A 584 10.73 20.35 6.97
N PRO A 585 11.74 19.59 7.43
CA PRO A 585 12.71 20.05 8.43
C PRO A 585 13.61 21.21 7.98
N TYR A 586 13.93 21.29 6.68
CA TYR A 586 15.00 22.16 6.17
C TYR A 586 14.71 22.73 4.77
N VAL A 587 14.84 24.05 4.65
CA VAL A 587 14.75 24.82 3.40
C VAL A 587 16.00 25.67 3.23
N LYS A 588 16.52 25.66 1.99
CA LYS A 588 17.75 26.33 1.56
C LYS A 588 17.45 27.18 0.32
N ALA A 589 17.34 28.49 0.52
CA ALA A 589 17.37 29.46 -0.56
C ALA A 589 18.80 29.61 -1.14
N PRO A 590 18.97 30.19 -2.35
CA PRO A 590 20.28 30.42 -2.94
C PRO A 590 21.17 31.34 -2.10
N ASP A 591 22.40 30.91 -1.82
CA ASP A 591 23.37 31.64 -1.00
C ASP A 591 23.86 32.95 -1.66
N GLU A 592 23.72 33.07 -2.98
CA GLU A 592 24.15 34.23 -3.76
C GLU A 592 23.08 35.34 -3.82
N MET A 593 21.88 35.10 -3.30
CA MET A 593 20.75 36.03 -3.38
C MET A 593 20.47 36.71 -2.03
N SER A 594 20.27 38.03 -2.06
CA SER A 594 19.76 38.75 -0.90
C SER A 594 18.32 38.33 -0.57
N ARG A 595 17.91 38.52 0.70
CA ARG A 595 16.54 38.23 1.16
C ARG A 595 15.46 38.93 0.33
N GLU A 596 15.75 40.11 -0.22
CA GLU A 596 14.83 40.84 -1.08
C GLU A 596 14.76 40.24 -2.49
N GLU A 597 15.87 39.77 -3.07
CA GLU A 597 15.83 39.02 -4.33
C GLU A 597 15.09 37.68 -4.17
N VAL A 598 15.30 36.97 -3.06
CA VAL A 598 14.53 35.75 -2.74
C VAL A 598 13.06 36.10 -2.59
N ARG A 599 12.71 37.17 -1.85
CA ARG A 599 11.33 37.66 -1.72
C ARG A 599 10.68 37.87 -3.09
N ASN A 600 11.31 38.64 -3.97
CA ASN A 600 10.74 38.98 -5.28
C ASN A 600 10.58 37.75 -6.20
N VAL A 601 11.55 36.82 -6.18
CA VAL A 601 11.45 35.57 -6.96
C VAL A 601 10.37 34.63 -6.41
N VAL A 602 10.22 34.53 -5.09
CA VAL A 602 9.12 33.78 -4.46
C VAL A 602 7.76 34.43 -4.76
N GLU A 603 7.64 35.76 -4.64
CA GLU A 603 6.42 36.52 -4.93
C GLU A 603 5.96 36.29 -6.39
N GLN A 604 6.87 36.44 -7.36
CA GLN A 604 6.60 36.18 -8.78
C GLN A 604 6.16 34.74 -9.05
N ARG A 605 6.76 33.73 -8.41
CA ARG A 605 6.35 32.33 -8.60
C ARG A 605 4.99 32.04 -7.97
N LEU A 606 4.67 32.62 -6.82
CA LEU A 606 3.36 32.44 -6.18
C LEU A 606 2.25 33.11 -7.00
N ASP A 607 2.49 34.30 -7.55
CA ASP A 607 1.54 34.98 -8.44
C ASP A 607 1.32 34.22 -9.76
N ALA A 608 2.39 33.65 -10.36
CA ALA A 608 2.30 32.85 -11.57
C ALA A 608 1.52 31.53 -11.40
N GLU A 609 1.41 31.02 -10.17
CA GLU A 609 0.61 29.84 -9.81
C GLU A 609 -0.80 30.20 -9.31
N GLY A 610 -1.08 31.50 -9.11
CA GLY A 610 -2.35 32.03 -8.63
C GLY A 610 -2.52 32.04 -7.10
N ILE A 611 -1.46 31.77 -6.32
CA ILE A 611 -1.53 31.62 -4.86
C ILE A 611 -1.66 32.99 -4.18
N ARG A 612 -2.70 33.15 -3.34
CA ARG A 612 -3.09 34.43 -2.72
C ARG A 612 -3.39 34.29 -1.22
N GLY A 613 -3.60 35.43 -0.55
CA GLY A 613 -3.99 35.50 0.87
C GLY A 613 -2.96 34.87 1.81
N TYR A 614 -3.46 34.23 2.88
CA TYR A 614 -2.66 33.68 3.99
C TYR A 614 -1.40 32.90 3.54
N HIS A 615 -1.51 31.99 2.56
CA HIS A 615 -0.35 31.20 2.11
C HIS A 615 0.72 32.07 1.41
N LYS A 616 0.32 33.07 0.62
CA LYS A 616 1.26 34.04 0.04
C LYS A 616 1.87 34.94 1.12
N GLU A 617 1.05 35.48 2.00
CA GLU A 617 1.47 36.38 3.09
C GLU A 617 2.42 35.71 4.09
N ARG A 618 2.17 34.44 4.43
CA ARG A 618 3.05 33.64 5.30
C ARG A 618 4.36 33.30 4.62
N ALA A 619 4.33 32.82 3.38
CA ALA A 619 5.55 32.52 2.61
C ALA A 619 6.44 33.76 2.42
N LEU A 620 5.86 34.93 2.16
CA LEU A 620 6.61 36.19 2.00
C LEU A 620 7.01 36.88 3.30
N ARG A 621 6.68 36.31 4.46
CA ARG A 621 7.19 36.76 5.77
C ARG A 621 8.62 36.29 6.01
N GLU A 622 8.90 35.04 5.61
CA GLU A 622 10.20 34.37 5.70
C GLU A 622 10.47 33.65 4.34
N PRO A 623 10.68 34.39 3.23
CA PRO A 623 10.77 33.81 1.88
C PRO A 623 11.95 32.85 1.69
N GLU A 624 13.01 33.00 2.48
CA GLU A 624 14.10 32.06 2.64
C GLU A 624 13.68 30.68 3.22
N LYS A 625 12.48 30.59 3.81
CA LYS A 625 11.85 29.39 4.38
C LYS A 625 10.63 28.90 3.58
N ALA A 626 10.24 29.58 2.52
CA ALA A 626 9.21 29.11 1.58
C ALA A 626 9.71 27.88 0.82
N GLY A 627 9.21 26.69 1.15
CA GLY A 627 9.79 25.43 0.74
C GLY A 627 9.23 24.89 -0.57
N ALA A 628 7.93 24.55 -0.58
CA ALA A 628 7.29 23.95 -1.75
C ALA A 628 5.82 24.34 -1.88
N ILE A 629 5.37 24.43 -3.14
CA ILE A 629 3.96 24.48 -3.52
C ILE A 629 3.44 23.04 -3.57
N TRP A 630 2.28 22.83 -2.96
CA TRP A 630 1.51 21.60 -3.05
C TRP A 630 0.26 21.83 -3.91
N LYS A 631 -0.11 20.81 -4.68
CA LYS A 631 -1.35 20.72 -5.45
C LYS A 631 -1.99 19.39 -5.08
N ILE A 632 -3.10 19.41 -4.33
CA ILE A 632 -3.80 18.20 -3.84
C ILE A 632 -5.25 18.22 -4.32
N PHE A 633 -5.73 17.12 -4.87
CA PHE A 633 -7.12 16.94 -5.32
C PHE A 633 -7.89 16.01 -4.37
N HIS A 634 -9.22 16.10 -4.35
CA HIS A 634 -10.06 15.21 -3.53
C HIS A 634 -10.20 13.82 -4.20
N PRO A 635 -10.18 12.69 -3.45
CA PRO A 635 -10.21 11.35 -4.05
C PRO A 635 -11.42 11.04 -4.97
N SER A 636 -12.56 11.72 -4.78
CA SER A 636 -13.73 11.59 -5.68
C SER A 636 -13.43 12.00 -7.12
N ASP A 637 -12.40 12.81 -7.33
CA ASP A 637 -12.14 13.48 -8.60
C ASP A 637 -11.15 12.72 -9.46
N ASN A 638 -10.52 11.65 -8.95
CA ASN A 638 -9.52 10.87 -9.68
C ASN A 638 -10.00 10.41 -11.08
N THR A 639 -11.26 10.01 -11.23
CA THR A 639 -11.85 9.67 -12.54
C THR A 639 -12.00 10.90 -13.45
N ARG A 640 -12.35 12.06 -12.89
CA ARG A 640 -12.49 13.33 -13.64
C ARG A 640 -11.13 13.89 -14.05
N ILE A 641 -10.14 13.78 -13.17
CA ILE A 641 -8.74 14.16 -13.41
C ILE A 641 -8.12 13.30 -14.51
N ARG A 642 -8.34 11.98 -14.51
CA ARG A 642 -7.93 11.10 -15.61
C ARG A 642 -8.50 11.56 -16.95
N ALA A 643 -9.82 11.68 -17.05
CA ALA A 643 -10.49 12.11 -18.27
C ALA A 643 -10.01 13.50 -18.76
N ALA A 644 -9.79 14.45 -17.85
CA ALA A 644 -9.25 15.76 -18.19
C ALA A 644 -7.79 15.71 -18.67
N ILE A 645 -6.93 14.87 -18.07
CA ILE A 645 -5.55 14.70 -18.55
C ILE A 645 -5.51 14.01 -19.92
N GLU A 646 -6.41 13.06 -20.17
CA GLU A 646 -6.53 12.38 -21.47
C GLU A 646 -7.01 13.37 -22.54
N GLU A 647 -8.10 14.11 -22.30
CA GLU A 647 -8.58 15.21 -23.17
C GLU A 647 -7.48 16.25 -23.44
N TRP A 648 -6.72 16.64 -22.41
CA TRP A 648 -5.58 17.55 -22.54
C TRP A 648 -4.51 16.99 -23.47
N LYS A 649 -4.10 15.73 -23.27
CA LYS A 649 -3.08 15.08 -24.11
C LYS A 649 -3.57 14.93 -25.56
N GLU A 650 -4.84 14.62 -25.79
CA GLU A 650 -5.43 14.61 -27.14
C GLU A 650 -5.34 15.99 -27.82
N MET A 651 -5.76 17.06 -27.16
CA MET A 651 -5.69 18.43 -27.71
C MET A 651 -4.26 18.88 -28.04
N LYS A 652 -3.27 18.46 -27.24
CA LYS A 652 -1.84 18.77 -27.46
C LYS A 652 -1.18 17.82 -28.48
N GLY A 653 -1.88 16.77 -28.94
CA GLY A 653 -1.35 15.74 -29.84
C GLY A 653 -0.36 14.77 -29.16
N GLU A 654 -0.35 14.75 -27.83
CA GLU A 654 0.51 13.89 -27.02
C GLU A 654 -0.02 12.45 -26.99
N LYS A 655 0.90 11.48 -26.87
CA LYS A 655 0.55 10.05 -26.75
C LYS A 655 0.90 9.55 -25.36
N TRP A 656 -0.04 8.90 -24.71
CA TRP A 656 0.16 8.19 -23.46
C TRP A 656 -0.09 6.68 -23.65
N LYS A 657 0.20 5.90 -22.60
CA LYS A 657 -0.06 4.47 -22.52
C LYS A 657 -0.27 4.10 -21.06
N GLY A 658 -1.34 3.36 -20.76
CA GLY A 658 -1.70 3.06 -19.38
C GLY A 658 -2.36 4.25 -18.69
N ASP A 659 -2.40 4.21 -17.37
CA ASP A 659 -3.09 5.20 -16.53
C ASP A 659 -2.27 6.48 -16.35
N VAL A 660 -2.85 7.61 -16.74
CA VAL A 660 -2.20 8.93 -16.76
C VAL A 660 -1.80 9.50 -15.40
N ILE A 661 -2.31 8.96 -14.28
CA ILE A 661 -1.89 9.33 -12.92
C ILE A 661 -0.88 8.30 -12.38
N HIS A 662 -1.14 7.00 -12.55
CA HIS A 662 -0.26 5.95 -12.04
C HIS A 662 1.09 5.83 -12.78
N ASN A 663 1.20 6.36 -14.00
CA ASN A 663 2.47 6.54 -14.71
C ASN A 663 3.42 7.52 -14.01
N GLN A 664 2.91 8.47 -13.23
CA GLN A 664 3.68 9.55 -12.60
C GLN A 664 4.45 10.44 -13.61
N ASP A 665 3.96 10.55 -14.86
CA ASP A 665 4.57 11.31 -15.96
C ASP A 665 4.01 12.74 -16.15
N VAL A 666 2.98 13.11 -15.38
CA VAL A 666 2.24 14.39 -15.52
C VAL A 666 2.73 15.45 -14.53
N VAL A 667 3.01 16.65 -15.03
CA VAL A 667 3.20 17.86 -14.21
C VAL A 667 2.05 18.83 -14.48
N VAL A 668 1.17 19.02 -13.49
CA VAL A 668 0.04 19.96 -13.54
C VAL A 668 0.57 21.39 -13.47
N THR A 669 0.61 22.07 -14.62
CA THR A 669 0.96 23.48 -14.77
C THR A 669 -0.20 24.41 -14.37
N ARG A 670 -0.02 25.74 -14.42
CA ARG A 670 -1.15 26.68 -14.27
C ARG A 670 -2.16 26.53 -15.42
N GLU A 671 -1.68 26.35 -16.65
CA GLU A 671 -2.53 26.13 -17.83
C GLU A 671 -3.42 24.87 -17.69
N MET A 672 -2.87 23.79 -17.13
CA MET A 672 -3.65 22.58 -16.80
C MET A 672 -4.59 22.79 -15.61
N MET A 673 -4.20 23.63 -14.64
CA MET A 673 -5.08 24.00 -13.53
C MET A 673 -6.31 24.76 -14.00
N ASP A 674 -6.14 25.77 -14.85
CA ASP A 674 -7.24 26.55 -15.42
C ASP A 674 -8.23 25.62 -16.16
N PHE A 675 -7.70 24.69 -16.95
CA PHE A 675 -8.46 23.66 -17.69
C PHE A 675 -9.18 22.63 -16.78
N PHE A 676 -8.64 22.32 -15.60
CA PHE A 676 -9.30 21.50 -14.57
C PHE A 676 -10.42 22.28 -13.86
N GLU A 677 -10.20 23.56 -13.55
CA GLU A 677 -11.20 24.45 -12.95
C GLU A 677 -12.44 24.60 -13.87
N GLU A 678 -12.24 24.73 -15.19
CA GLU A 678 -13.32 24.68 -16.20
C GLU A 678 -14.18 23.41 -16.15
N ARG A 679 -13.60 22.27 -15.73
CA ARG A 679 -14.26 20.95 -15.59
C ARG A 679 -14.83 20.72 -14.19
N GLY A 680 -14.82 21.74 -13.33
CA GLY A 680 -15.30 21.68 -11.96
C GLY A 680 -14.47 20.76 -11.06
N ILE A 681 -13.17 20.61 -11.37
CA ILE A 681 -12.20 19.87 -10.56
C ILE A 681 -11.45 20.90 -9.71
N GLU A 682 -11.60 20.83 -8.38
CA GLU A 682 -10.97 21.78 -7.44
C GLU A 682 -9.58 21.28 -7.02
N CYS A 683 -8.55 22.13 -7.15
CA CYS A 683 -7.24 21.85 -6.57
C CYS A 683 -6.98 22.66 -5.30
N ARG A 684 -6.45 21.99 -4.30
CA ARG A 684 -6.16 22.53 -2.98
C ARG A 684 -4.68 22.93 -2.98
N MET A 685 -4.45 24.22 -3.23
CA MET A 685 -3.12 24.79 -3.42
C MET A 685 -2.62 25.57 -2.20
N PHE A 686 -1.44 25.24 -1.72
CA PHE A 686 -0.81 25.89 -0.56
C PHE A 686 0.73 25.86 -0.62
N VAL A 687 1.37 26.65 0.25
CA VAL A 687 2.82 26.67 0.44
C VAL A 687 3.17 25.99 1.77
N GLN A 688 4.03 24.97 1.70
CA GLN A 688 4.67 24.35 2.86
C GLN A 688 5.98 25.11 3.16
N ASN A 689 6.10 25.64 4.38
CA ASN A 689 7.26 26.38 4.87
C ASN A 689 8.12 25.51 5.81
N GLU A 690 9.36 25.91 6.07
CA GLU A 690 10.25 25.16 6.96
C GLU A 690 9.64 24.97 8.37
N GLY A 691 9.50 23.71 8.77
CA GLY A 691 8.87 23.31 10.02
C GLY A 691 7.46 22.75 9.86
N ASP A 692 6.82 22.90 8.71
CA ASP A 692 5.44 22.43 8.52
C ASP A 692 5.37 20.92 8.29
N VAL A 693 4.30 20.32 8.82
CA VAL A 693 3.90 18.92 8.58
C VAL A 693 2.60 18.92 7.79
N VAL A 694 2.59 18.24 6.65
CA VAL A 694 1.42 18.10 5.76
C VAL A 694 0.92 16.67 5.85
N PHE A 695 -0.38 16.48 6.06
CA PHE A 695 -1.05 15.18 5.95
C PHE A 695 -1.81 15.11 4.62
N ILE A 696 -1.59 14.02 3.88
CA ILE A 696 -2.19 13.71 2.60
C ILE A 696 -3.11 12.50 2.81
N PRO A 697 -4.43 12.64 2.61
CA PRO A 697 -5.36 11.52 2.68
C PRO A 697 -5.11 10.47 1.59
N SER A 698 -5.32 9.21 1.93
CA SER A 698 -5.29 8.07 1.00
C SER A 698 -6.14 8.31 -0.25
N GLY A 699 -5.58 7.96 -1.41
CA GLY A 699 -6.21 8.18 -2.70
C GLY A 699 -6.38 9.64 -3.13
N ALA A 700 -5.78 10.61 -2.44
CA ALA A 700 -5.73 12.00 -2.93
C ALA A 700 -4.65 12.14 -4.00
N ALA A 701 -5.05 12.40 -5.25
CA ALA A 701 -4.09 12.68 -6.31
C ALA A 701 -3.33 13.99 -5.98
N HIS A 702 -2.01 13.99 -6.02
CA HIS A 702 -1.23 15.16 -5.63
C HIS A 702 0.14 15.31 -6.31
N GLN A 703 0.66 16.54 -6.27
CA GLN A 703 1.94 16.98 -6.84
C GLN A 703 2.65 17.95 -5.89
N VAL A 704 3.99 17.92 -5.91
CA VAL A 704 4.86 18.84 -5.15
C VAL A 704 5.84 19.54 -6.10
N GLN A 705 5.95 20.87 -5.97
CA GLN A 705 6.92 21.69 -6.69
C GLN A 705 7.73 22.52 -5.70
N ASN A 706 9.03 22.22 -5.57
CA ASN A 706 9.93 22.97 -4.70
C ASN A 706 10.08 24.43 -5.19
N ILE A 707 9.94 25.38 -4.27
CA ILE A 707 10.30 26.79 -4.48
C ILE A 707 11.83 26.89 -4.30
N ASN A 708 12.28 26.74 -3.05
CA ASN A 708 13.68 26.67 -2.65
C ASN A 708 14.14 25.21 -2.51
N SER A 709 15.44 24.96 -2.38
CA SER A 709 15.98 23.60 -2.17
C SER A 709 15.51 23.05 -0.82
N CYS A 710 15.04 21.81 -0.80
CA CYS A 710 14.35 21.22 0.35
C CYS A 710 14.92 19.85 0.75
N ILE A 711 14.89 19.56 2.06
CA ILE A 711 14.93 18.20 2.60
C ILE A 711 13.57 17.93 3.24
N LYS A 712 12.85 16.93 2.73
CA LYS A 712 11.55 16.46 3.23
C LYS A 712 11.68 15.05 3.80
N ILE A 713 10.88 14.75 4.81
CA ILE A 713 10.72 13.41 5.39
C ILE A 713 9.25 13.02 5.23
N ALA A 714 8.97 11.83 4.70
CA ALA A 714 7.61 11.31 4.65
C ALA A 714 7.48 9.93 5.32
N GLU A 715 6.31 9.62 5.85
CA GLU A 715 5.95 8.33 6.44
C GLU A 715 4.51 7.97 6.02
N ASP A 716 4.30 6.73 5.59
CA ASP A 716 2.98 6.21 5.26
C ASP A 716 2.23 5.69 6.50
N PHE A 717 0.91 5.80 6.50
CA PHE A 717 0.03 5.15 7.47
C PHE A 717 -1.28 4.73 6.82
N VAL A 718 -2.05 3.89 7.50
CA VAL A 718 -3.42 3.57 7.04
C VAL A 718 -4.38 3.86 8.18
N ALA A 719 -5.15 4.93 8.03
CA ALA A 719 -6.24 5.28 8.91
C ALA A 719 -7.49 4.46 8.58
N ALA A 720 -8.39 4.29 9.54
CA ALA A 720 -9.67 3.62 9.28
C ALA A 720 -10.61 4.50 8.44
N GLU A 721 -10.44 5.81 8.54
CA GLU A 721 -11.03 6.87 7.72
C GLU A 721 -10.76 6.66 6.22
N GLY A 722 -9.52 6.29 5.87
CA GLY A 722 -9.04 6.18 4.50
C GLY A 722 -9.46 4.91 3.75
N ILE A 723 -9.99 3.91 4.46
CA ILE A 723 -9.96 2.52 3.99
C ILE A 723 -10.73 2.27 2.67
N ASP A 724 -11.82 3.00 2.41
CA ASP A 724 -12.55 2.92 1.13
C ASP A 724 -11.68 3.40 -0.05
N CYS A 725 -10.88 4.46 0.14
CA CYS A 725 -9.93 4.97 -0.85
C CYS A 725 -8.72 4.05 -1.01
N THR A 726 -8.15 3.56 0.10
CA THR A 726 -7.06 2.57 0.09
C THR A 726 -7.44 1.30 -0.67
N VAL A 727 -8.65 0.75 -0.45
CA VAL A 727 -9.15 -0.41 -1.20
C VAL A 727 -9.27 -0.10 -2.69
N ALA A 728 -9.86 1.05 -3.06
CA ALA A 728 -10.03 1.45 -4.46
C ALA A 728 -8.68 1.55 -5.19
N VAL A 729 -7.70 2.27 -4.65
CA VAL A 729 -6.37 2.41 -5.27
C VAL A 729 -5.59 1.09 -5.28
N THR A 730 -5.79 0.22 -4.27
CA THR A 730 -5.19 -1.13 -4.27
C THR A 730 -5.72 -1.97 -5.42
N ASP A 731 -7.05 -2.01 -5.64
CA ASP A 731 -7.65 -2.79 -6.73
C ASP A 731 -7.37 -2.16 -8.13
N GLU A 732 -7.22 -0.83 -8.24
CA GLU A 732 -6.69 -0.16 -9.45
C GLU A 732 -5.27 -0.66 -9.80
N LEU A 733 -4.32 -0.57 -8.85
CA LEU A 733 -2.94 -0.99 -9.08
C LEU A 733 -2.82 -2.49 -9.34
N ARG A 734 -3.66 -3.31 -8.69
CA ARG A 734 -3.78 -4.75 -8.89
C ARG A 734 -4.26 -5.11 -10.30
N PHE A 735 -5.14 -4.29 -10.89
CA PHE A 735 -5.57 -4.42 -12.29
C PHE A 735 -4.48 -3.96 -13.27
N LEU A 736 -3.80 -2.85 -12.98
CA LEU A 736 -2.73 -2.29 -13.82
C LEU A 736 -1.44 -3.14 -13.81
N ARG A 737 -1.16 -3.85 -12.71
CA ARG A 737 -0.01 -4.77 -12.55
C ARG A 737 1.36 -4.07 -12.67
N THR A 738 1.40 -2.77 -12.37
CA THR A 738 2.58 -1.89 -12.55
C THR A 738 3.44 -1.70 -11.31
N LYS A 739 2.94 -2.03 -10.11
CA LYS A 739 3.61 -1.84 -8.81
C LYS A 739 3.42 -3.09 -7.93
N ASP A 740 4.36 -3.36 -7.04
CA ASP A 740 4.18 -4.35 -5.97
C ASP A 740 3.18 -3.84 -4.92
N ASP A 741 2.54 -4.75 -4.20
CA ASP A 741 1.53 -4.44 -3.19
C ASP A 741 2.15 -3.92 -1.88
N LEU A 742 2.05 -2.61 -1.68
CA LEU A 742 2.61 -1.88 -0.54
C LEU A 742 1.75 -1.92 0.74
N VAL A 743 0.51 -2.43 0.71
CA VAL A 743 -0.42 -2.34 1.86
C VAL A 743 -0.97 -3.69 2.29
N GLN A 744 -1.18 -4.62 1.36
CA GLN A 744 -1.79 -5.93 1.57
C GLN A 744 -3.22 -5.81 2.13
N VAL A 745 -4.03 -4.95 1.52
CA VAL A 745 -5.30 -4.45 2.09
C VAL A 745 -6.26 -5.55 2.52
N ASP A 746 -6.35 -6.67 1.78
CA ASP A 746 -7.27 -7.76 2.12
C ASP A 746 -6.86 -8.46 3.44
N LYS A 747 -5.54 -8.59 3.70
CA LYS A 747 -4.99 -9.06 4.97
C LYS A 747 -5.11 -8.00 6.07
N LEU A 748 -4.96 -6.72 5.73
CA LEU A 748 -5.17 -5.61 6.67
C LEU A 748 -6.61 -5.57 7.19
N LEU A 749 -7.60 -5.75 6.30
CA LEU A 749 -9.02 -5.83 6.61
C LEU A 749 -9.35 -7.04 7.51
N TYR A 750 -8.78 -8.22 7.21
CA TYR A 750 -8.88 -9.41 8.07
C TYR A 750 -8.38 -9.13 9.48
N LEU A 751 -7.13 -8.64 9.61
CA LEU A 751 -6.50 -8.36 10.90
C LEU A 751 -7.30 -7.31 11.69
N ALA A 752 -7.79 -6.26 11.01
CA ALA A 752 -8.58 -5.20 11.63
C ALA A 752 -9.92 -5.72 12.17
N CYS A 753 -10.67 -6.52 11.40
CA CYS A 753 -11.91 -7.14 11.86
C CYS A 753 -11.68 -8.12 13.02
N ALA A 754 -10.72 -9.03 12.89
CA ALA A 754 -10.43 -10.03 13.93
C ALA A 754 -10.01 -9.38 15.26
N ALA A 755 -9.07 -8.42 15.21
CA ALA A 755 -8.63 -7.71 16.41
C ALA A 755 -9.75 -6.86 17.02
N ALA A 756 -10.51 -6.11 16.23
CA ALA A 756 -11.61 -5.30 16.76
C ALA A 756 -12.74 -6.15 17.35
N ALA A 757 -13.18 -7.22 16.67
CA ALA A 757 -14.24 -8.10 17.14
C ALA A 757 -13.87 -8.76 18.47
N SER A 758 -12.64 -9.27 18.63
CA SER A 758 -12.22 -9.92 19.88
C SER A 758 -12.03 -8.92 21.04
N VAL A 759 -11.68 -7.65 20.79
CA VAL A 759 -11.69 -6.59 21.83
C VAL A 759 -13.10 -6.39 22.37
N LEU A 760 -14.07 -6.25 21.45
CA LEU A 760 -15.47 -6.02 21.77
C LEU A 760 -16.09 -7.24 22.47
N GLN A 761 -15.76 -8.46 22.02
CA GLN A 761 -16.17 -9.72 22.66
C GLN A 761 -15.71 -9.78 24.13
N ASN A 762 -14.47 -9.35 24.42
CA ASN A 762 -13.89 -9.30 25.77
C ASN A 762 -14.22 -7.99 26.55
N SER A 763 -15.15 -7.18 26.05
CA SER A 763 -15.59 -5.91 26.66
C SER A 763 -17.10 -5.90 26.88
N GLU A 764 -17.60 -4.95 27.69
CA GLU A 764 -19.03 -4.71 27.89
C GLU A 764 -19.56 -3.59 26.99
N PRO A 765 -20.78 -3.70 26.42
CA PRO A 765 -21.40 -2.66 25.59
C PRO A 765 -21.50 -1.29 26.28
N GLY A 766 -21.71 -1.29 27.60
CA GLY A 766 -21.76 -0.08 28.43
C GLY A 766 -20.46 0.75 28.48
N LEU A 767 -19.34 0.23 27.95
CA LEU A 767 -18.07 0.95 27.84
C LEU A 767 -17.96 1.79 26.54
N VAL A 768 -18.82 1.52 25.57
CA VAL A 768 -18.81 2.13 24.22
C VAL A 768 -20.10 2.91 23.96
N THR A 769 -21.24 2.41 24.46
CA THR A 769 -22.54 3.06 24.32
C THR A 769 -22.65 4.31 25.18
N SER A 770 -22.96 5.45 24.55
CA SER A 770 -23.40 6.66 25.27
C SER A 770 -24.90 6.65 25.59
N SER A 771 -25.54 5.48 25.50
CA SER A 771 -26.99 5.26 25.45
C SER A 771 -27.49 4.35 26.58
N LEU A 772 -26.93 4.52 27.78
CA LEU A 772 -27.72 4.25 28.99
C LEU A 772 -28.91 5.24 29.04
N PRO A 773 -30.11 4.82 29.50
CA PRO A 773 -31.24 5.72 29.70
C PRO A 773 -30.89 6.90 30.63
N GLN A 774 -31.57 8.03 30.43
CA GLN A 774 -31.42 9.27 31.22
C GLN A 774 -32.09 9.18 32.59
#